data_AF-A0A0F6YM72-F1
#
_entry.id   AF-A0A0F6YM72-F1
#
_cell.length_a   1.000
_cell.length_b   1.000
_cell.length_c   1.000
_cell.angle_alpha   90.00
_cell.angle_beta   90.00
_cell.angle_gamma   90.00
#
_symmetry.space_group_name_H-M   'P 1'
#
loop_
_entity.id
_entity.type
_entity.pdbx_description
1 polymer ?
#
loop_
_entity_poly.entity_id
_entity_poly.type
_entity_poly.pdbx_seq_one_letter_code
_entity_poly.pdbx_strand_id
1 'polypeptide(L)'
;MFSVVITEKGGAQRRLDFDKNEVTIGRVQGNDIILPKGNVSKRHSRIVLKDNRFIVVDLKSTNGTYVNGRKITSPLVVKSGDKIYIGDFILTLEEAAGAGMGASPGGSHEGAAMGAPPAMAPPPMQPPAPQMSPAPQMSPAPQMSPPPQMSPPLAPPQMSPPLAPPQMSPAPQMSPAPQMSPPPQMSAPQIAAPTPQMSPAPQMSPAPQMSPAPQMSPPPMAQAVASSPAVAVGGDRRPPPLRSAPPPPRQPTMTAGGMGAPPPLPGRPEPAPRVPSDPPPAPREADRYPLDEEPADETMAPSPRVVANVRPSAAPPREPARNDFAPAKEPAPRIEQQTEAPPARHQPAAHTPALAAPIPESRPITAPLAAPLPTAPLRRAAVPRARDVRDPLGHVLATLAETLDVGSLVPPEAIPADRWREARSAVDAAIARLEREGGTAGDRDALAASAVQEALGLGPLAALLDDPGVLEIVVEGPSSILVDRGAGLTAAPGRFSSADQLVTIVGRLVVRGGGSFDASQAMHEATLPDGAHLVAVLPPVALRGPVIEVRRTGRAPVTGESLVQQGVLSSEMLATLRAAVSARRNVVVVGASELGVGTVVSMLANLADGDDRVLAIEASPELALAAAHAVRLGASSSVSLGQLIAHAPRLRADRVVIDGASGPETRDALLLLASRGAGTILGVRSAPTGSALDHLEALAGLGGGADTLGRLIASAVHVVVKLGRDTNGVRRVVSIAEVTSDEGIPTAQDLWVHTGEFHATGNKASFQS
;
A
#
# COMPACT_ATOMS: atom_id res chain seq x y z
N MET A 1 6.64 -35.36 10.38
CA MET A 1 5.47 -36.16 9.96
C MET A 1 4.61 -36.60 11.14
N PHE A 2 3.29 -36.47 11.04
CA PHE A 2 2.31 -37.01 12.00
C PHE A 2 1.02 -37.45 11.30
N SER A 3 0.18 -38.22 12.00
CA SER A 3 -1.05 -38.78 11.44
C SER A 3 -2.28 -38.23 12.16
N VAL A 4 -3.34 -37.94 11.40
CA VAL A 4 -4.67 -37.59 11.93
C VAL A 4 -5.63 -38.71 11.58
N VAL A 5 -6.17 -39.34 12.62
CA VAL A 5 -7.24 -40.34 12.51
C VAL A 5 -8.57 -39.63 12.64
N ILE A 6 -9.47 -39.83 11.68
CA ILE A 6 -10.77 -39.17 11.60
C ILE A 6 -11.86 -40.24 11.61
N THR A 7 -12.78 -40.15 12.57
CA THR A 7 -13.93 -41.05 12.70
C THR A 7 -15.21 -40.24 12.63
N GLU A 8 -16.05 -40.51 11.64
CA GLU A 8 -17.40 -39.95 11.56
C GLU A 8 -18.37 -40.75 12.44
N LYS A 9 -19.30 -40.09 13.13
CA LYS A 9 -20.32 -40.74 13.97
C LYS A 9 -21.22 -41.68 13.13
N GLY A 10 -20.91 -42.97 13.16
CA GLY A 10 -21.59 -44.01 12.38
C GLY A 10 -20.98 -44.27 10.99
N GLY A 11 -19.83 -43.68 10.67
CA GLY A 11 -19.11 -43.88 9.41
C GLY A 11 -17.77 -44.60 9.59
N ALA A 12 -17.04 -44.79 8.48
CA ALA A 12 -15.74 -45.43 8.49
C ALA A 12 -14.64 -44.52 9.06
N GLN A 13 -13.64 -45.11 9.72
CA GLN A 13 -12.44 -44.40 10.16
C GLN A 13 -11.46 -44.24 8.99
N ARG A 14 -10.88 -43.04 8.82
CA ARG A 14 -9.83 -42.75 7.84
C ARG A 14 -8.60 -42.14 8.49
N ARG A 15 -7.41 -42.49 8.02
CA ARG A 15 -6.11 -41.93 8.45
C ARG A 15 -5.59 -41.02 7.35
N LEU A 16 -5.06 -39.85 7.72
CA LEU A 16 -4.36 -38.93 6.83
C LEU A 16 -3.02 -38.58 7.46
N ASP A 17 -1.93 -38.69 6.69
CA ASP A 17 -0.58 -38.41 7.15
C ASP A 17 -0.08 -37.07 6.60
N PHE A 18 0.57 -36.27 7.44
CA PHE A 18 1.00 -34.91 7.12
C PHE A 18 2.48 -34.70 7.46
N ASP A 19 3.22 -34.14 6.52
CA ASP A 19 4.59 -33.65 6.75
C ASP A 19 4.67 -32.13 6.60
N LYS A 20 3.92 -31.45 7.48
CA LYS A 20 3.88 -29.99 7.57
C LYS A 20 3.45 -29.54 8.96
N ASN A 21 3.89 -28.33 9.35
CA ASN A 21 3.69 -27.83 10.71
C ASN A 21 2.28 -27.27 10.98
N GLU A 22 1.44 -27.13 9.96
CA GLU A 22 0.06 -26.64 10.10
C GLU A 22 -0.90 -27.38 9.18
N VAL A 23 -1.99 -27.90 9.75
CA VAL A 23 -3.06 -28.64 9.07
C VAL A 23 -4.40 -27.96 9.33
N THR A 24 -5.09 -27.56 8.27
CA THR A 24 -6.37 -26.84 8.30
C THR A 24 -7.55 -27.78 8.14
N ILE A 25 -8.66 -27.48 8.82
CA ILE A 25 -9.83 -28.37 8.92
C ILE A 25 -11.10 -27.57 8.66
N GLY A 26 -11.95 -28.04 7.74
CA GLY A 26 -13.18 -27.33 7.39
C GLY A 26 -14.03 -28.07 6.35
N ARG A 27 -15.20 -27.52 6.02
CA ARG A 27 -16.17 -28.14 5.12
C ARG A 27 -15.83 -28.03 3.63
N VAL A 28 -15.19 -26.94 3.21
CA VAL A 28 -14.96 -26.67 1.77
C VAL A 28 -13.61 -27.22 1.31
N GLN A 29 -13.48 -27.42 0.00
CA GLN A 29 -12.17 -27.65 -0.64
C GLN A 29 -11.22 -26.48 -0.35
N GLY A 30 -9.92 -26.77 -0.27
CA GLY A 30 -8.90 -25.82 0.21
C GLY A 30 -8.56 -25.92 1.70
N ASN A 31 -9.26 -26.78 2.46
CA ASN A 31 -8.74 -27.28 3.74
C ASN A 31 -8.00 -28.60 3.51
N ASP A 32 -7.01 -28.88 4.35
CA ASP A 32 -6.24 -30.13 4.30
C ASP A 32 -7.04 -31.34 4.77
N ILE A 33 -7.92 -31.13 5.74
CA ILE A 33 -8.92 -32.10 6.19
C ILE A 33 -10.30 -31.55 5.86
N ILE A 34 -10.87 -32.09 4.78
CA ILE A 34 -12.21 -31.74 4.31
C ILE A 34 -13.25 -32.59 5.04
N LEU A 35 -14.14 -31.94 5.79
CA LEU A 35 -15.23 -32.54 6.58
C LEU A 35 -16.60 -32.04 6.04
N PRO A 36 -17.18 -32.68 5.02
CA PRO A 36 -18.25 -32.10 4.18
C PRO A 36 -19.65 -32.17 4.82
N LYS A 37 -19.82 -31.72 6.07
CA LYS A 37 -21.11 -31.72 6.80
C LYS A 37 -21.53 -30.31 7.21
N GLY A 38 -22.82 -30.02 7.17
CA GLY A 38 -23.36 -28.67 7.40
C GLY A 38 -23.04 -28.07 8.77
N ASN A 39 -22.81 -28.90 9.79
CA ASN A 39 -22.36 -28.51 11.13
C ASN A 39 -20.85 -28.21 11.22
N VAL A 40 -20.09 -28.34 10.14
CA VAL A 40 -18.70 -27.87 10.03
C VAL A 40 -18.65 -26.57 9.23
N SER A 41 -17.84 -25.63 9.70
CA SER A 41 -17.68 -24.29 9.09
C SER A 41 -16.75 -24.37 7.87
N LYS A 42 -16.80 -23.38 6.96
CA LYS A 42 -15.99 -23.39 5.72
C LYS A 42 -14.49 -23.61 6.03
N ARG A 43 -13.93 -22.83 6.95
CA ARG A 43 -12.72 -23.14 7.73
C ARG A 43 -13.18 -23.20 9.19
N HIS A 44 -12.92 -24.29 9.90
CA HIS A 44 -13.48 -24.54 11.23
C HIS A 44 -12.39 -24.52 12.31
N SER A 45 -11.28 -25.20 12.08
CA SER A 45 -10.15 -25.21 13.00
C SER A 45 -8.84 -25.48 12.27
N ARG A 46 -7.74 -25.39 13.00
CA ARG A 46 -6.42 -25.83 12.54
C ARG A 46 -5.66 -26.50 13.66
N ILE A 47 -4.71 -27.35 13.29
CA ILE A 47 -3.77 -28.03 14.17
C ILE A 47 -2.37 -27.57 13.78
N VAL A 48 -1.65 -27.00 14.75
CA VAL A 48 -0.28 -26.49 14.58
C VAL A 48 0.66 -27.36 15.40
N LEU A 49 1.72 -27.89 14.78
CA LEU A 49 2.79 -28.60 15.46
C LEU A 49 3.92 -27.60 15.75
N LYS A 50 4.16 -27.31 17.04
CA LYS A 50 5.22 -26.40 17.50
C LYS A 50 5.92 -26.97 18.74
N ASP A 51 7.24 -26.96 18.75
CA ASP A 51 8.07 -27.49 19.86
C ASP A 51 7.69 -28.94 20.25
N ASN A 52 7.47 -29.80 19.24
CA ASN A 52 6.93 -31.17 19.36
C ASN A 52 5.60 -31.29 20.16
N ARG A 53 4.78 -30.23 20.15
CA ARG A 53 3.45 -30.18 20.78
C ARG A 53 2.40 -29.80 19.75
N PHE A 54 1.26 -30.50 19.76
CA PHE A 54 0.12 -30.15 18.93
C PHE A 54 -0.73 -29.07 19.60
N ILE A 55 -1.10 -28.04 18.86
CA ILE A 55 -1.92 -26.93 19.32
C ILE A 55 -3.15 -26.85 18.41
N VAL A 56 -4.33 -27.07 19.00
CA VAL A 56 -5.61 -26.94 18.29
C VAL A 56 -6.13 -25.52 18.46
N VAL A 57 -6.51 -24.89 17.34
CA VAL A 57 -7.07 -23.53 17.31
C VAL A 57 -8.41 -23.57 16.60
N ASP A 58 -9.47 -23.19 17.30
CA ASP A 58 -10.78 -22.93 16.68
C ASP A 58 -10.73 -21.62 15.89
N LEU A 59 -11.17 -21.64 14.63
CA LEU A 59 -11.15 -20.48 13.73
C LEU A 59 -12.45 -19.68 13.80
N LYS A 60 -12.94 -19.42 15.04
CA LYS A 60 -14.25 -18.82 15.33
C LYS A 60 -15.40 -19.58 14.67
N SER A 61 -15.38 -20.90 14.79
CA SER A 61 -16.34 -21.75 14.11
C SER A 61 -17.75 -21.66 14.72
N THR A 62 -18.76 -21.88 13.87
CA THR A 62 -20.18 -21.68 14.20
C THR A 62 -20.61 -22.54 15.39
N ASN A 63 -20.18 -23.81 15.43
CA ASN A 63 -20.50 -24.74 16.50
C ASN A 63 -19.39 -24.82 17.56
N GLY A 64 -18.15 -24.47 17.22
CA GLY A 64 -16.98 -24.60 18.06
C GLY A 64 -16.29 -25.96 17.95
N THR A 65 -14.98 -25.94 18.10
CA THR A 65 -14.14 -27.13 18.33
C THR A 65 -14.18 -27.50 19.81
N TYR A 66 -14.23 -28.79 20.11
CA TYR A 66 -14.19 -29.31 21.49
C TYR A 66 -13.03 -30.30 21.62
N VAL A 67 -12.33 -30.29 22.75
CA VAL A 67 -11.28 -31.27 23.08
C VAL A 67 -11.69 -32.00 24.35
N ASN A 68 -11.72 -33.33 24.30
CA ASN A 68 -12.16 -34.20 25.40
C ASN A 68 -13.51 -33.75 26.02
N GLY A 69 -14.45 -33.32 25.17
CA GLY A 69 -15.78 -32.85 25.56
C GLY A 69 -15.87 -31.39 26.03
N ARG A 70 -14.77 -30.64 26.12
CA ARG A 70 -14.77 -29.22 26.50
C ARG A 70 -14.56 -28.32 25.28
N LYS A 71 -15.43 -27.32 25.09
CA LYS A 71 -15.27 -26.33 24.01
C LYS A 71 -14.02 -25.49 24.26
N ILE A 72 -13.15 -25.36 23.25
CA ILE A 72 -11.99 -24.47 23.33
C ILE A 72 -12.38 -23.05 22.91
N THR A 73 -11.89 -22.06 23.66
CA THR A 73 -12.09 -20.62 23.38
C THR A 73 -10.77 -19.89 23.12
N SER A 74 -9.64 -20.58 23.32
CA SER A 74 -8.27 -20.15 23.05
C SER A 74 -7.48 -21.34 22.50
N PRO A 75 -6.29 -21.13 21.90
CA PRO A 75 -5.40 -22.20 21.47
C PRO A 75 -5.10 -23.18 22.60
N LEU A 76 -5.38 -24.47 22.39
CA LEU A 76 -5.17 -25.52 23.40
C LEU A 76 -4.08 -26.50 22.95
N VAL A 77 -3.10 -26.74 23.81
CA VAL A 77 -2.12 -27.83 23.61
C VAL A 77 -2.80 -29.17 23.88
N VAL A 78 -2.69 -30.10 22.93
CA VAL A 78 -3.27 -31.45 23.01
C VAL A 78 -2.18 -32.52 22.87
N LYS A 79 -2.43 -33.70 23.42
CA LYS A 79 -1.54 -34.86 23.37
C LYS A 79 -2.04 -35.91 22.38
N SER A 80 -1.13 -36.77 21.93
CA SER A 80 -1.49 -37.96 21.15
C SER A 80 -2.51 -38.80 21.93
N GLY A 81 -3.65 -39.14 21.31
CA GLY A 81 -4.79 -39.79 21.96
C GLY A 81 -5.91 -38.88 22.49
N ASP A 82 -5.72 -37.55 22.56
CA ASP A 82 -6.81 -36.62 22.88
C ASP A 82 -7.85 -36.58 21.75
N LYS A 83 -9.14 -36.50 22.12
CA LYS A 83 -10.26 -36.50 21.16
C LYS A 83 -10.73 -35.09 20.84
N ILE A 84 -10.54 -34.68 19.59
CA ILE A 84 -10.95 -33.38 19.06
C ILE A 84 -12.29 -33.58 18.31
N TYR A 85 -13.36 -32.96 18.78
CA TYR A 85 -14.69 -33.06 18.19
C TYR A 85 -15.00 -31.82 17.34
N ILE A 86 -15.40 -32.05 16.09
CA ILE A 86 -15.73 -31.04 15.08
C ILE A 86 -17.01 -31.51 14.36
N GLY A 87 -18.15 -30.92 14.70
CA GLY A 87 -19.45 -31.41 14.20
C GLY A 87 -19.69 -32.88 14.61
N ASP A 88 -19.96 -33.74 13.63
CA ASP A 88 -20.14 -35.19 13.82
C ASP A 88 -18.83 -36.00 13.74
N PHE A 89 -17.68 -35.34 13.62
CA PHE A 89 -16.38 -36.00 13.48
C PHE A 89 -15.58 -35.95 14.79
N ILE A 90 -14.93 -37.07 15.09
CA ILE A 90 -13.92 -37.19 16.15
C ILE A 90 -12.56 -37.37 15.48
N LEU A 91 -11.62 -36.51 15.83
CA LEU A 91 -10.24 -36.54 15.34
C LEU A 91 -9.31 -36.91 16.50
N THR A 92 -8.37 -37.82 16.23
CA THR A 92 -7.33 -38.23 17.16
C THR A 92 -5.97 -38.05 16.49
N LEU A 93 -4.99 -37.55 17.24
CA LEU A 93 -3.61 -37.38 16.76
C LEU A 93 -2.76 -38.58 17.14
N GLU A 94 -2.00 -39.08 16.16
CA GLU A 94 -1.00 -40.13 16.33
C GLU A 94 0.36 -39.60 15.84
N GLU A 95 1.38 -39.75 16.65
CA GLU A 95 2.76 -39.44 16.28
C GLU A 95 3.36 -40.63 15.51
N ALA A 96 4.07 -40.36 14.41
CA ALA A 96 4.68 -41.42 13.62
C ALA A 96 5.90 -41.97 14.37
N ALA A 97 5.82 -43.22 14.83
CA ALA A 97 6.90 -43.85 15.59
C ALA A 97 8.16 -44.08 14.73
N GLY A 98 9.15 -43.20 14.88
CA GLY A 98 10.50 -43.39 14.34
C GLY A 98 11.35 -44.27 15.26
N ALA A 99 12.22 -45.09 14.67
CA ALA A 99 13.11 -46.00 15.41
C ALA A 99 14.06 -45.24 16.36
N GLY A 100 14.37 -45.86 17.49
CA GLY A 100 14.96 -45.16 18.64
C GLY A 100 16.47 -44.88 18.56
N MET A 101 16.87 -43.88 19.35
CA MET A 101 18.21 -43.72 19.91
C MET A 101 18.03 -43.31 21.38
N GLY A 102 18.65 -44.04 22.30
CA GLY A 102 18.32 -43.95 23.72
C GLY A 102 19.20 -42.98 24.52
N ALA A 103 18.62 -42.42 25.58
CA ALA A 103 19.33 -42.00 26.79
C ALA A 103 18.34 -41.91 27.96
N SER A 104 18.65 -42.56 29.09
CA SER A 104 18.01 -42.34 30.39
C SER A 104 18.95 -41.49 31.28
N PRO A 105 18.65 -41.15 32.56
CA PRO A 105 18.44 -39.75 32.92
C PRO A 105 19.52 -39.18 33.86
N GLY A 106 19.59 -37.85 33.98
CA GLY A 106 20.56 -37.18 34.85
C GLY A 106 20.04 -35.92 35.56
N GLY A 107 19.80 -36.04 36.86
CA GLY A 107 20.21 -35.08 37.91
C GLY A 107 19.69 -33.63 37.93
N SER A 108 18.84 -33.33 38.93
CA SER A 108 19.00 -32.25 39.95
C SER A 108 19.38 -30.81 39.51
N HIS A 109 18.65 -29.75 39.90
CA HIS A 109 18.40 -29.41 41.32
C HIS A 109 17.13 -28.58 41.61
N GLU A 110 16.77 -28.68 42.89
CA GLU A 110 15.80 -27.99 43.77
C GLU A 110 15.53 -26.47 43.60
N GLY A 111 14.44 -25.91 44.16
CA GLY A 111 13.37 -26.57 44.95
C GLY A 111 12.38 -25.63 45.68
N ALA A 112 11.76 -26.19 46.75
CA ALA A 112 10.80 -25.59 47.73
C ALA A 112 9.42 -25.12 47.19
N ALA A 113 8.33 -25.87 47.37
CA ALA A 113 7.44 -25.96 48.56
C ALA A 113 6.40 -24.79 48.62
N MET A 114 5.12 -24.96 49.02
CA MET A 114 4.52 -25.86 50.01
C MET A 114 2.97 -25.92 49.86
N GLY A 115 2.29 -27.01 50.25
CA GLY A 115 0.82 -27.05 50.49
C GLY A 115 0.02 -28.18 49.82
N ALA A 116 -0.73 -28.96 50.60
CA ALA A 116 -1.60 -30.08 50.16
C ALA A 116 -3.01 -30.00 50.83
N PRO A 117 -3.87 -31.04 50.76
CA PRO A 117 -4.89 -31.31 49.72
C PRO A 117 -6.34 -31.10 50.26
N PRO A 118 -7.43 -31.55 49.56
CA PRO A 118 -7.99 -32.87 49.90
C PRO A 118 -8.69 -33.67 48.77
N ALA A 119 -9.22 -34.83 49.19
CA ALA A 119 -9.60 -36.05 48.46
C ALA A 119 -10.84 -36.08 47.52
N MET A 120 -10.71 -36.96 46.50
CA MET A 120 -11.66 -37.96 45.93
C MET A 120 -13.18 -37.75 45.83
N ALA A 121 -13.70 -38.09 44.64
CA ALA A 121 -14.86 -38.98 44.46
C ALA A 121 -14.73 -39.80 43.14
N PRO A 122 -15.11 -41.09 43.08
CA PRO A 122 -15.03 -41.91 41.86
C PRO A 122 -16.30 -41.82 40.98
N PRO A 123 -16.20 -42.00 39.64
CA PRO A 123 -17.36 -42.06 38.75
C PRO A 123 -18.05 -43.45 38.74
N PRO A 124 -19.36 -43.53 38.44
CA PRO A 124 -20.14 -44.76 38.51
C PRO A 124 -20.00 -45.69 37.27
N MET A 125 -20.39 -46.96 37.46
CA MET A 125 -20.35 -48.03 36.45
C MET A 125 -21.34 -47.84 35.29
N GLN A 126 -20.97 -48.36 34.11
CA GLN A 126 -21.86 -48.46 32.94
C GLN A 126 -22.78 -49.70 33.01
N PRO A 127 -24.03 -49.62 32.49
CA PRO A 127 -24.84 -50.81 32.18
C PRO A 127 -24.35 -51.52 30.91
N PRO A 128 -24.66 -52.82 30.72
CA PRO A 128 -24.08 -53.65 29.65
C PRO A 128 -24.67 -53.37 28.26
N ALA A 129 -23.88 -53.65 27.22
CA ALA A 129 -24.26 -53.46 25.82
C ALA A 129 -25.24 -54.54 25.30
N PRO A 130 -26.18 -54.20 24.41
CA PRO A 130 -27.00 -55.20 23.70
C PRO A 130 -26.17 -56.03 22.72
N GLN A 131 -26.51 -57.31 22.58
CA GLN A 131 -25.83 -58.25 21.67
C GLN A 131 -26.20 -58.00 20.20
N MET A 132 -25.28 -58.34 19.29
CA MET A 132 -25.45 -58.18 17.85
C MET A 132 -26.32 -59.29 17.22
N SER A 133 -27.12 -58.94 16.23
CA SER A 133 -27.68 -59.88 15.25
C SER A 133 -26.73 -60.00 14.04
N PRO A 134 -26.65 -61.16 13.36
CA PRO A 134 -25.65 -61.39 12.30
C PRO A 134 -25.99 -60.65 11.00
N ALA A 135 -24.94 -60.29 10.24
CA ALA A 135 -25.06 -59.56 8.99
C ALA A 135 -25.58 -60.43 7.82
N PRO A 136 -26.40 -59.88 6.91
CA PRO A 136 -26.76 -60.55 5.67
C PRO A 136 -25.58 -60.58 4.69
N GLN A 137 -25.39 -61.70 3.99
CA GLN A 137 -24.31 -61.87 3.02
C GLN A 137 -24.56 -61.05 1.74
N MET A 138 -23.50 -60.47 1.17
CA MET A 138 -23.57 -59.74 -0.11
C MET A 138 -23.55 -60.71 -1.30
N SER A 139 -24.39 -60.44 -2.30
CA SER A 139 -24.28 -61.03 -3.65
C SER A 139 -23.15 -60.35 -4.45
N PRO A 140 -22.52 -61.04 -5.42
CA PRO A 140 -21.42 -60.46 -6.20
C PRO A 140 -21.88 -59.36 -7.16
N ALA A 141 -20.97 -58.42 -7.45
CA ALA A 141 -21.25 -57.23 -8.25
C ALA A 141 -21.50 -57.55 -9.74
N PRO A 142 -22.40 -56.80 -10.42
CA PRO A 142 -22.60 -56.93 -11.86
C PRO A 142 -21.42 -56.36 -12.66
N GLN A 143 -21.00 -57.07 -13.70
CA GLN A 143 -19.96 -56.61 -14.64
C GLN A 143 -20.51 -55.53 -15.58
N MET A 144 -19.68 -54.56 -15.95
CA MET A 144 -20.04 -53.51 -16.91
C MET A 144 -19.94 -54.00 -18.36
N SER A 145 -20.94 -53.66 -19.17
CA SER A 145 -20.93 -53.88 -20.63
C SER A 145 -20.00 -52.89 -21.36
N PRO A 146 -19.38 -53.28 -22.49
CA PRO A 146 -18.58 -52.37 -23.32
C PRO A 146 -19.45 -51.35 -24.10
N PRO A 147 -18.87 -50.21 -24.52
CA PRO A 147 -19.61 -49.13 -25.21
C PRO A 147 -19.98 -49.49 -26.67
N PRO A 148 -21.03 -48.86 -27.24
CA PRO A 148 -21.48 -49.11 -28.60
C PRO A 148 -20.55 -48.52 -29.66
N GLN A 149 -20.39 -49.23 -30.79
CA GLN A 149 -19.66 -48.74 -31.96
C GLN A 149 -20.53 -47.82 -32.82
N MET A 150 -19.93 -46.75 -33.37
CA MET A 150 -20.59 -45.85 -34.33
C MET A 150 -20.38 -46.32 -35.78
N SER A 151 -21.40 -46.08 -36.62
CA SER A 151 -21.44 -46.39 -38.05
C SER A 151 -20.56 -45.46 -38.91
N PRO A 152 -20.12 -45.87 -40.11
CA PRO A 152 -19.25 -45.06 -40.98
C PRO A 152 -20.01 -43.93 -41.72
N PRO A 153 -19.32 -42.86 -42.15
CA PRO A 153 -19.92 -41.71 -42.83
C PRO A 153 -20.18 -41.93 -44.33
N LEU A 154 -21.16 -41.19 -44.88
CA LEU A 154 -21.45 -41.12 -46.31
C LEU A 154 -20.40 -40.29 -47.08
N ALA A 155 -20.25 -40.60 -48.37
CA ALA A 155 -19.29 -39.96 -49.26
C ALA A 155 -19.70 -38.52 -49.70
N PRO A 156 -18.73 -37.64 -50.01
CA PRO A 156 -18.99 -36.27 -50.48
C PRO A 156 -19.33 -36.20 -51.99
N PRO A 157 -20.09 -35.19 -52.44
CA PRO A 157 -20.36 -34.95 -53.86
C PRO A 157 -19.16 -34.33 -54.59
N GLN A 158 -19.03 -34.60 -55.90
CA GLN A 158 -17.95 -34.07 -56.74
C GLN A 158 -18.19 -32.61 -57.17
N MET A 159 -17.11 -31.84 -57.28
CA MET A 159 -17.11 -30.45 -57.77
C MET A 159 -17.07 -30.36 -59.30
N SER A 160 -17.61 -29.26 -59.83
CA SER A 160 -17.27 -28.73 -61.16
C SER A 160 -16.21 -27.62 -61.02
N PRO A 161 -15.34 -27.37 -62.02
CA PRO A 161 -14.12 -26.59 -61.82
C PRO A 161 -14.26 -25.08 -62.13
N PRO A 162 -13.53 -24.20 -61.40
CA PRO A 162 -13.19 -22.86 -61.86
C PRO A 162 -11.71 -22.71 -62.29
N LEU A 163 -11.41 -21.57 -62.90
CA LEU A 163 -10.23 -21.27 -63.74
C LEU A 163 -8.86 -21.28 -63.03
N ALA A 164 -7.81 -21.48 -63.83
CA ALA A 164 -6.41 -21.43 -63.41
C ALA A 164 -5.90 -19.99 -63.15
N PRO A 165 -5.11 -19.76 -62.07
CA PRO A 165 -4.33 -18.54 -61.86
C PRO A 165 -2.96 -18.59 -62.58
N PRO A 166 -2.30 -17.43 -62.81
CA PRO A 166 -1.12 -17.31 -63.68
C PRO A 166 0.20 -17.78 -63.05
N GLN A 167 1.22 -17.98 -63.89
CA GLN A 167 2.57 -18.40 -63.49
C GLN A 167 3.47 -17.23 -63.03
N MET A 168 4.59 -17.60 -62.38
CA MET A 168 5.47 -16.76 -61.54
C MET A 168 6.42 -15.81 -62.28
N SER A 169 6.92 -14.83 -61.53
CA SER A 169 8.32 -14.37 -61.60
C SER A 169 9.01 -14.65 -60.25
N PRO A 170 10.32 -14.94 -60.20
CA PRO A 170 11.00 -15.45 -58.99
C PRO A 170 11.45 -14.35 -58.01
N ALA A 171 11.54 -14.69 -56.72
CA ALA A 171 12.17 -13.88 -55.68
C ALA A 171 13.67 -14.25 -55.49
N PRO A 172 14.54 -13.32 -55.07
CA PRO A 172 15.98 -13.55 -54.98
C PRO A 172 16.39 -14.47 -53.82
N GLN A 173 17.51 -15.18 -54.00
CA GLN A 173 18.08 -16.08 -52.99
C GLN A 173 18.79 -15.30 -51.87
N MET A 174 18.54 -15.66 -50.61
CA MET A 174 19.39 -15.26 -49.47
C MET A 174 20.38 -16.38 -49.11
N SER A 175 21.56 -15.98 -48.65
CA SER A 175 22.69 -16.86 -48.31
C SER A 175 22.40 -17.83 -47.15
N PRO A 176 23.09 -18.99 -47.07
CA PRO A 176 22.91 -19.93 -45.96
C PRO A 176 23.47 -19.38 -44.64
N ALA A 177 22.75 -19.65 -43.54
CA ALA A 177 23.22 -19.36 -42.17
C ALA A 177 24.31 -20.36 -41.72
N PRO A 178 25.25 -19.95 -40.84
CA PRO A 178 26.30 -20.83 -40.32
C PRO A 178 25.73 -21.92 -39.39
N GLN A 179 26.28 -23.14 -39.50
CA GLN A 179 25.86 -24.28 -38.69
C GLN A 179 26.35 -24.18 -37.24
N MET A 180 25.48 -24.50 -36.28
CA MET A 180 25.85 -24.68 -34.87
C MET A 180 26.21 -26.14 -34.58
N SER A 181 27.24 -26.34 -33.75
CA SER A 181 27.74 -27.65 -33.32
C SER A 181 26.75 -28.39 -32.40
N PRO A 182 26.71 -29.75 -32.42
CA PRO A 182 25.84 -30.53 -31.55
C PRO A 182 26.32 -30.55 -30.09
N PRO A 183 25.41 -30.73 -29.11
CA PRO A 183 25.75 -30.83 -27.69
C PRO A 183 26.38 -32.19 -27.34
N PRO A 184 27.33 -32.26 -26.37
CA PRO A 184 27.92 -33.51 -25.93
C PRO A 184 26.95 -34.34 -25.07
N GLN A 185 26.97 -35.66 -25.26
CA GLN A 185 26.14 -36.61 -24.51
C GLN A 185 26.69 -36.89 -23.10
N MET A 186 25.78 -37.12 -22.14
CA MET A 186 26.14 -37.56 -20.79
C MET A 186 26.20 -39.10 -20.71
N SER A 187 27.24 -39.62 -20.05
CA SER A 187 27.38 -41.05 -19.72
C SER A 187 27.17 -41.31 -18.22
N ALA A 188 26.60 -42.48 -17.89
CA ALA A 188 26.28 -42.90 -16.53
C ALA A 188 27.52 -43.35 -15.71
N PRO A 189 27.44 -43.44 -14.36
CA PRO A 189 28.61 -43.37 -13.49
C PRO A 189 29.27 -44.73 -13.16
N GLN A 190 30.55 -44.67 -12.77
CA GLN A 190 31.27 -45.77 -12.10
C GLN A 190 31.56 -45.44 -10.63
N ILE A 191 31.88 -46.48 -9.83
CA ILE A 191 31.87 -46.48 -8.36
C ILE A 191 33.30 -46.55 -7.77
N ALA A 192 33.46 -45.94 -6.59
CA ALA A 192 34.48 -46.13 -5.54
C ALA A 192 35.85 -45.41 -5.58
N ALA A 193 35.97 -44.44 -4.65
CA ALA A 193 37.08 -44.18 -3.70
C ALA A 193 38.47 -43.69 -4.22
N PRO A 194 39.31 -43.06 -3.37
CA PRO A 194 39.13 -42.68 -1.94
C PRO A 194 39.12 -41.17 -1.66
N THR A 195 38.85 -40.81 -0.39
CA THR A 195 38.73 -39.44 0.13
C THR A 195 40.07 -38.69 0.24
N PRO A 196 40.16 -37.41 -0.18
CA PRO A 196 41.26 -36.51 0.19
C PRO A 196 41.09 -36.02 1.64
N GLN A 197 42.20 -35.90 2.38
CA GLN A 197 42.21 -35.37 3.74
C GLN A 197 41.94 -33.85 3.76
N MET A 198 41.09 -33.39 4.69
CA MET A 198 40.92 -31.95 4.95
C MET A 198 42.07 -31.41 5.79
N SER A 199 42.58 -30.24 5.41
CA SER A 199 43.52 -29.43 6.21
C SER A 199 42.86 -28.96 7.52
N PRO A 200 43.61 -28.78 8.62
CA PRO A 200 43.06 -28.35 9.90
C PRO A 200 42.51 -26.91 9.83
N ALA A 201 41.41 -26.67 10.56
CA ALA A 201 40.74 -25.37 10.61
C ALA A 201 41.60 -24.29 11.31
N PRO A 202 41.45 -23.01 10.95
CA PRO A 202 42.12 -21.92 11.66
C PRO A 202 41.67 -21.84 13.12
N GLN A 203 42.63 -21.74 14.05
CA GLN A 203 42.32 -21.55 15.47
C GLN A 203 41.74 -20.16 15.70
N MET A 204 40.59 -20.10 16.38
CA MET A 204 40.00 -18.82 16.82
C MET A 204 40.81 -18.24 17.98
N SER A 205 41.18 -16.97 17.88
CA SER A 205 41.79 -16.21 18.98
C SER A 205 40.83 -16.07 20.17
N PRO A 206 41.30 -16.02 21.42
CA PRO A 206 40.45 -15.79 22.58
C PRO A 206 39.74 -14.43 22.52
N ALA A 207 38.49 -14.38 22.98
CA ALA A 207 37.75 -13.13 23.09
C ALA A 207 38.41 -12.17 24.11
N PRO A 208 38.45 -10.85 23.85
CA PRO A 208 38.97 -9.88 24.80
C PRO A 208 38.07 -9.84 26.05
N GLN A 209 38.69 -9.89 27.23
CA GLN A 209 37.96 -9.80 28.50
C GLN A 209 37.38 -8.39 28.67
N MET A 210 36.07 -8.30 28.89
CA MET A 210 35.42 -7.02 29.21
C MET A 210 35.84 -6.54 30.60
N SER A 211 36.30 -5.29 30.69
CA SER A 211 36.49 -4.62 31.99
C SER A 211 35.14 -4.40 32.68
N PRO A 212 35.08 -4.44 34.03
CA PRO A 212 33.84 -4.19 34.76
C PRO A 212 33.34 -2.75 34.54
N ALA A 213 32.02 -2.60 34.44
CA ALA A 213 31.39 -1.30 34.19
C ALA A 213 31.63 -0.31 35.35
N PRO A 214 31.85 0.99 35.07
CA PRO A 214 31.86 2.02 36.12
C PRO A 214 30.50 2.09 36.82
N GLN A 215 30.49 2.09 38.16
CA GLN A 215 29.27 2.38 38.91
C GLN A 215 28.90 3.86 38.73
N MET A 216 27.78 4.13 38.09
CA MET A 216 27.21 5.48 38.04
C MET A 216 26.43 5.78 39.31
N SER A 217 26.85 6.83 40.02
CA SER A 217 26.12 7.41 41.15
C SER A 217 24.74 7.92 40.70
N PRO A 218 23.70 7.83 41.55
CA PRO A 218 22.39 8.41 41.23
C PRO A 218 22.47 9.94 41.15
N PRO A 219 21.75 10.58 40.21
CA PRO A 219 21.70 12.04 40.11
C PRO A 219 20.95 12.66 41.30
N PRO A 220 21.31 13.88 41.74
CA PRO A 220 20.63 14.57 42.84
C PRO A 220 19.21 14.97 42.44
N MET A 221 18.27 14.87 43.39
CA MET A 221 16.88 15.26 43.19
C MET A 221 16.76 16.78 42.99
N ALA A 222 16.34 17.21 41.80
CA ALA A 222 15.93 18.59 41.56
C ALA A 222 14.63 18.90 42.32
N GLN A 223 14.68 19.86 43.23
CA GLN A 223 13.51 20.30 44.00
C GLN A 223 12.58 21.16 43.15
N ALA A 224 11.27 20.99 43.37
CA ALA A 224 10.27 21.87 42.79
C ALA A 224 10.20 23.21 43.54
N VAL A 225 10.36 24.29 42.78
CA VAL A 225 9.97 25.67 43.09
C VAL A 225 9.65 26.32 41.75
N ALA A 226 8.70 27.23 41.57
CA ALA A 226 7.55 27.70 42.31
C ALA A 226 7.05 28.86 41.42
N SER A 227 5.77 28.86 41.03
CA SER A 227 5.22 29.91 40.16
C SER A 227 5.13 31.27 40.86
N SER A 228 4.90 32.35 40.07
CA SER A 228 4.48 33.72 40.46
C SER A 228 5.61 34.77 40.49
N PRO A 229 5.34 36.09 40.34
CA PRO A 229 4.04 36.75 40.52
C PRO A 229 3.54 37.72 39.43
N ALA A 230 2.26 38.06 39.54
CA ALA A 230 1.65 39.20 38.84
C ALA A 230 1.91 40.52 39.58
N VAL A 231 1.94 41.64 38.85
CA VAL A 231 1.91 42.99 39.42
C VAL A 231 0.46 43.41 39.67
N ALA A 232 0.19 44.02 40.82
CA ALA A 232 -1.15 44.39 41.26
C ALA A 232 -1.56 45.82 40.84
N VAL A 233 -2.83 45.98 40.46
CA VAL A 233 -3.62 47.21 40.66
C VAL A 233 -5.00 46.76 41.12
N GLY A 234 -5.50 47.31 42.23
CA GLY A 234 -6.78 46.92 42.83
C GLY A 234 -7.93 47.89 42.54
N GLY A 235 -9.08 47.66 43.19
CA GLY A 235 -10.16 48.65 43.28
C GLY A 235 -11.54 48.15 42.85
N ASP A 236 -12.39 47.83 43.84
CA ASP A 236 -13.86 47.97 43.86
C ASP A 236 -14.64 48.14 42.53
N ARG A 237 -15.50 47.15 42.22
CA ARG A 237 -16.98 47.29 42.25
C ARG A 237 -17.74 46.01 41.82
N ARG A 238 -19.03 45.97 42.14
CA ARG A 238 -19.98 44.84 41.97
C ARG A 238 -20.17 44.39 40.50
N PRO A 239 -20.56 43.13 40.24
CA PRO A 239 -20.66 42.58 38.88
C PRO A 239 -21.96 43.00 38.14
N PRO A 240 -21.90 43.21 36.81
CA PRO A 240 -23.06 43.23 35.92
C PRO A 240 -23.39 41.81 35.39
N PRO A 241 -24.58 41.57 34.83
CA PRO A 241 -25.02 40.24 34.41
C PRO A 241 -24.46 39.78 33.05
N LEU A 242 -24.47 38.46 32.85
CA LEU A 242 -24.03 37.75 31.64
C LEU A 242 -24.76 38.22 30.37
N ARG A 243 -24.02 38.41 29.27
CA ARG A 243 -24.58 38.61 27.92
C ARG A 243 -24.41 37.36 27.05
N SER A 244 -25.39 37.16 26.19
CA SER A 244 -25.59 35.99 25.32
C SER A 244 -24.91 36.11 23.94
N ALA A 245 -24.86 34.98 23.23
CA ALA A 245 -24.21 34.76 21.93
C ALA A 245 -24.77 35.61 20.76
N PRO A 246 -24.00 35.80 19.66
CA PRO A 246 -24.42 36.60 18.50
C PRO A 246 -25.41 35.85 17.56
N PRO A 247 -26.28 36.58 16.83
CA PRO A 247 -27.26 36.01 15.91
C PRO A 247 -26.74 35.89 14.44
N PRO A 248 -27.42 35.09 13.58
CA PRO A 248 -27.07 34.94 12.17
C PRO A 248 -27.51 36.14 11.30
N PRO A 249 -26.90 36.34 10.11
CA PRO A 249 -27.20 37.48 9.24
C PRO A 249 -28.61 37.40 8.62
N ARG A 250 -29.27 38.55 8.45
CA ARG A 250 -30.59 38.67 7.81
C ARG A 250 -30.53 39.39 6.47
N GLN A 251 -31.42 38.99 5.59
CA GLN A 251 -31.70 39.59 4.28
C GLN A 251 -32.23 41.04 4.42
N PRO A 252 -32.01 41.92 3.43
CA PRO A 252 -32.60 43.26 3.41
C PRO A 252 -34.03 43.23 2.86
N THR A 253 -35.00 43.71 3.64
CA THR A 253 -36.34 44.08 3.16
C THR A 253 -36.52 45.58 3.24
N MET A 254 -36.81 46.23 2.11
CA MET A 254 -37.21 47.65 2.06
C MET A 254 -38.73 47.80 2.11
N THR A 255 -39.21 48.84 2.79
CA THR A 255 -40.62 49.26 2.78
C THR A 255 -40.85 50.49 1.89
N ALA A 256 -42.09 50.61 1.40
CA ALA A 256 -42.48 51.39 0.23
C ALA A 256 -42.33 52.92 0.32
N GLY A 257 -42.13 53.55 -0.85
CA GLY A 257 -42.23 55.01 -1.03
C GLY A 257 -42.14 55.49 -2.49
N GLY A 258 -43.28 55.54 -3.20
CA GLY A 258 -43.60 56.56 -4.22
C GLY A 258 -42.91 56.58 -5.59
N MET A 259 -43.66 56.15 -6.62
CA MET A 259 -43.72 56.67 -8.01
C MET A 259 -42.45 56.93 -8.86
N GLY A 260 -42.45 56.33 -10.06
CA GLY A 260 -41.65 56.82 -11.22
C GLY A 260 -41.03 55.70 -12.04
N ALA A 261 -41.63 55.34 -13.17
CA ALA A 261 -41.09 54.32 -14.09
C ALA A 261 -40.10 54.93 -15.11
N PRO A 262 -38.86 54.42 -15.22
CA PRO A 262 -37.96 54.66 -16.36
C PRO A 262 -38.06 53.55 -17.43
N PRO A 263 -37.57 53.78 -18.67
CA PRO A 263 -37.87 52.93 -19.82
C PRO A 263 -37.03 51.64 -19.92
N PRO A 264 -37.47 50.64 -20.71
CA PRO A 264 -36.70 49.42 -20.95
C PRO A 264 -35.47 49.67 -21.83
N LEU A 265 -34.34 49.06 -21.46
CA LEU A 265 -33.13 48.98 -22.28
C LEU A 265 -33.26 47.87 -23.34
N PRO A 266 -32.57 48.01 -24.51
CA PRO A 266 -32.84 47.17 -25.68
C PRO A 266 -32.34 45.73 -25.53
N GLY A 267 -33.12 44.79 -26.08
CA GLY A 267 -32.79 43.37 -26.07
C GLY A 267 -31.61 43.00 -26.97
N ARG A 268 -30.85 41.97 -26.56
CA ARG A 268 -29.93 41.25 -27.45
C ARG A 268 -30.72 40.29 -28.36
N PRO A 269 -30.32 40.10 -29.62
CA PRO A 269 -30.98 39.16 -30.52
C PRO A 269 -30.71 37.70 -30.13
N GLU A 270 -31.71 36.84 -30.33
CA GLU A 270 -31.58 35.38 -30.22
C GLU A 270 -30.67 34.79 -31.32
N PRO A 271 -29.95 33.68 -31.06
CA PRO A 271 -29.26 32.93 -32.09
C PRO A 271 -30.25 32.03 -32.87
N ALA A 272 -30.26 32.18 -34.19
CA ALA A 272 -31.03 31.31 -35.09
C ALA A 272 -30.55 29.84 -35.05
N PRO A 273 -31.43 28.85 -35.31
CA PRO A 273 -31.09 27.44 -35.25
C PRO A 273 -30.09 27.04 -36.36
N ARG A 274 -29.04 26.30 -35.99
CA ARG A 274 -28.08 25.74 -36.97
C ARG A 274 -28.57 24.41 -37.53
N VAL A 275 -28.62 24.34 -38.86
CA VAL A 275 -28.83 23.13 -39.65
C VAL A 275 -27.58 22.22 -39.53
N PRO A 276 -27.72 20.88 -39.46
CA PRO A 276 -26.58 19.98 -39.44
C PRO A 276 -25.81 20.01 -40.78
N SER A 277 -24.49 20.09 -40.70
CA SER A 277 -23.57 20.03 -41.84
C SER A 277 -22.97 18.63 -41.98
N ASP A 278 -22.91 18.13 -43.22
CA ASP A 278 -22.42 16.79 -43.57
C ASP A 278 -20.97 16.48 -43.12
N PRO A 279 -20.63 15.19 -42.92
CA PRO A 279 -19.27 14.75 -42.61
C PRO A 279 -18.33 14.85 -43.82
N PRO A 280 -17.01 15.07 -43.61
CA PRO A 280 -16.02 15.11 -44.69
C PRO A 280 -15.78 13.73 -45.32
N PRO A 281 -15.44 13.67 -46.62
CA PRO A 281 -15.27 12.41 -47.34
C PRO A 281 -13.93 11.72 -47.04
N ALA A 282 -13.92 10.38 -47.13
CA ALA A 282 -12.73 9.56 -47.00
C ALA A 282 -11.75 9.73 -48.19
N PRO A 283 -10.42 9.61 -47.97
CA PRO A 283 -9.44 9.62 -49.06
C PRO A 283 -9.55 8.35 -49.92
N ARG A 284 -9.32 8.50 -51.24
CA ARG A 284 -9.32 7.40 -52.22
C ARG A 284 -7.89 7.04 -52.66
N GLU A 285 -7.70 5.77 -53.01
CA GLU A 285 -6.48 5.18 -53.58
C GLU A 285 -6.30 5.48 -55.08
N ALA A 286 -5.15 5.02 -55.63
CA ALA A 286 -4.60 5.08 -57.02
C ALA A 286 -3.48 6.14 -57.18
N ASP A 287 -2.29 5.89 -57.75
CA ASP A 287 -1.66 4.74 -58.46
C ASP A 287 -0.13 4.71 -58.13
N ARG A 288 0.59 3.56 -58.00
CA ARG A 288 1.37 2.82 -59.05
C ARG A 288 2.19 3.75 -59.99
N TYR A 289 3.49 3.63 -60.27
CA TYR A 289 4.60 2.62 -60.25
C TYR A 289 5.96 3.41 -60.38
N PRO A 290 7.20 2.84 -60.51
CA PRO A 290 7.74 1.50 -60.21
C PRO A 290 9.03 1.52 -59.32
N LEU A 291 9.70 0.36 -59.22
CA LEU A 291 11.05 0.13 -58.66
C LEU A 291 12.14 0.19 -59.76
N ASP A 292 13.39 -0.16 -59.37
CA ASP A 292 14.66 -0.21 -60.13
C ASP A 292 15.41 1.15 -60.17
N GLU A 293 16.73 1.27 -59.95
CA GLU A 293 17.86 0.32 -60.00
C GLU A 293 19.01 0.77 -59.06
N GLU A 294 19.85 -0.15 -58.57
CA GLU A 294 21.22 0.13 -58.04
C GLU A 294 22.23 -0.14 -59.16
N PRO A 295 23.31 0.65 -59.31
CA PRO A 295 24.62 0.07 -58.99
C PRO A 295 25.74 1.02 -58.52
N ALA A 296 26.49 0.56 -57.50
CA ALA A 296 27.95 0.34 -57.48
C ALA A 296 28.99 1.44 -57.83
N ASP A 297 29.88 1.66 -56.84
CA ASP A 297 31.36 1.78 -56.91
C ASP A 297 32.05 3.08 -57.45
N GLU A 298 33.37 3.10 -57.26
CA GLU A 298 34.41 4.07 -57.66
C GLU A 298 34.78 5.24 -56.71
N THR A 299 35.64 4.89 -55.76
CA THR A 299 37.02 5.43 -55.57
C THR A 299 37.35 6.94 -55.66
N MET A 300 38.30 7.29 -54.77
CA MET A 300 39.46 8.19 -54.96
C MET A 300 39.41 9.62 -54.36
N ALA A 301 40.51 9.93 -53.67
CA ALA A 301 40.94 11.20 -53.08
C ALA A 301 41.31 12.27 -54.18
N PRO A 302 41.70 13.54 -53.88
CA PRO A 302 42.33 13.99 -52.63
C PRO A 302 42.02 15.42 -52.12
N SER A 303 42.63 15.73 -50.97
CA SER A 303 42.74 17.06 -50.35
C SER A 303 43.54 18.07 -51.20
N PRO A 304 43.56 19.35 -50.78
CA PRO A 304 44.88 19.90 -50.44
C PRO A 304 44.94 20.72 -49.14
N ARG A 305 46.02 20.44 -48.37
CA ARG A 305 46.93 21.34 -47.64
C ARG A 305 46.35 22.38 -46.65
N VAL A 306 46.62 22.28 -45.34
CA VAL A 306 47.92 22.44 -44.59
C VAL A 306 48.33 23.90 -44.37
N VAL A 307 48.29 24.35 -43.10
CA VAL A 307 49.36 24.91 -42.22
C VAL A 307 48.70 25.06 -40.82
N ALA A 308 49.04 24.41 -39.69
CA ALA A 308 50.29 23.97 -39.06
C ALA A 308 51.06 25.04 -38.25
N ASN A 309 50.86 25.08 -36.93
CA ASN A 309 51.85 25.39 -35.87
C ASN A 309 51.17 25.12 -34.50
N VAL A 310 51.51 24.07 -33.74
CA VAL A 310 52.77 23.75 -33.02
C VAL A 310 53.00 24.64 -31.78
N ARG A 311 52.96 24.00 -30.60
CA ARG A 311 53.25 24.56 -29.27
C ARG A 311 54.76 24.82 -29.10
N PRO A 312 55.18 25.51 -28.02
CA PRO A 312 55.89 24.73 -27.00
C PRO A 312 55.49 25.03 -25.54
N SER A 313 56.03 24.21 -24.64
CA SER A 313 55.87 24.21 -23.18
C SER A 313 57.04 24.94 -22.50
N ALA A 314 56.79 25.64 -21.38
CA ALA A 314 57.66 25.67 -20.18
C ALA A 314 57.08 26.57 -19.06
N ALA A 315 57.43 26.24 -17.81
CA ALA A 315 57.33 27.07 -16.61
C ALA A 315 58.74 27.20 -15.98
N PRO A 316 58.94 27.83 -14.80
CA PRO A 316 58.52 29.15 -14.30
C PRO A 316 59.75 30.07 -14.05
N PRO A 317 59.60 31.25 -13.41
CA PRO A 317 60.59 31.64 -12.39
C PRO A 317 60.02 32.34 -11.13
N ARG A 318 60.95 32.68 -10.21
CA ARG A 318 60.79 32.95 -8.77
C ARG A 318 60.52 34.41 -8.37
N GLU A 319 60.15 34.54 -7.09
CA GLU A 319 60.21 35.67 -6.13
C GLU A 319 61.09 36.90 -6.45
N PRO A 320 60.80 38.03 -5.75
CA PRO A 320 61.71 38.40 -4.66
C PRO A 320 61.05 38.59 -3.28
N ALA A 321 61.80 38.29 -2.23
CA ALA A 321 61.56 38.68 -0.83
C ALA A 321 61.81 40.20 -0.62
N ARG A 322 61.67 40.86 0.55
CA ARG A 322 61.54 40.45 1.96
C ARG A 322 61.12 41.70 2.77
N ASN A 323 60.36 41.55 3.87
CA ASN A 323 60.58 42.22 5.17
C ASN A 323 59.37 42.06 6.12
N ASP A 324 59.51 41.12 7.05
CA ASP A 324 59.44 41.31 8.50
C ASP A 324 58.64 42.51 9.06
N PHE A 325 57.63 42.22 9.88
CA PHE A 325 57.64 42.63 11.29
C PHE A 325 56.75 41.72 12.15
N ALA A 326 57.24 41.37 13.35
CA ALA A 326 56.63 40.42 14.30
C ALA A 326 56.05 41.15 15.55
N PRO A 327 55.45 40.47 16.55
CA PRO A 327 54.24 40.97 17.22
C PRO A 327 54.40 41.57 18.64
N ALA A 328 53.33 42.21 19.12
CA ALA A 328 53.07 42.56 20.53
C ALA A 328 51.56 42.31 20.83
N LYS A 329 51.18 41.39 21.73
CA LYS A 329 51.08 41.48 23.21
C LYS A 329 49.87 42.27 23.76
N GLU A 330 48.81 41.52 24.11
CA GLU A 330 47.94 41.65 25.32
C GLU A 330 47.21 42.98 25.65
N PRO A 331 46.25 43.02 26.62
CA PRO A 331 45.67 41.97 27.48
C PRO A 331 44.11 41.89 27.47
N ALA A 332 43.55 40.99 28.29
CA ALA A 332 42.12 40.84 28.57
C ALA A 332 41.61 41.73 29.74
N PRO A 333 40.28 41.86 29.91
CA PRO A 333 39.60 41.99 31.21
C PRO A 333 38.72 40.74 31.48
N ARG A 334 38.84 40.00 32.58
CA ARG A 334 38.74 40.32 34.03
C ARG A 334 37.30 40.35 34.55
N ILE A 335 36.92 39.25 35.19
CA ILE A 335 35.77 39.14 36.11
C ILE A 335 36.18 39.80 37.43
N GLU A 336 35.30 40.58 38.06
CA GLU A 336 35.43 40.89 39.48
C GLU A 336 34.07 41.09 40.16
N GLN A 337 33.92 40.47 41.32
CA GLN A 337 32.75 40.56 42.19
C GLN A 337 32.86 41.83 43.06
N GLN A 338 31.74 42.35 43.54
CA GLN A 338 31.72 43.26 44.70
C GLN A 338 30.89 42.65 45.82
N THR A 339 31.45 42.68 47.03
CA THR A 339 30.96 42.00 48.23
C THR A 339 31.07 42.93 49.43
N GLU A 340 30.07 42.90 50.33
CA GLU A 340 30.10 43.47 51.70
C GLU A 340 30.16 45.02 51.81
N ALA A 341 29.77 45.67 52.93
CA ALA A 341 29.83 45.25 54.33
C ALA A 341 28.69 45.89 55.23
N PRO A 342 28.69 45.84 56.59
CA PRO A 342 27.50 45.52 57.41
C PRO A 342 27.23 46.64 58.49
N PRO A 343 26.79 46.45 59.77
CA PRO A 343 26.23 45.29 60.51
C PRO A 343 25.08 45.56 61.55
N ALA A 344 24.51 44.45 62.04
CA ALA A 344 24.09 44.13 63.44
C ALA A 344 23.05 44.97 64.25
N ARG A 345 22.03 44.27 64.78
CA ARG A 345 21.82 43.86 66.21
C ARG A 345 20.46 43.13 66.35
N HIS A 346 20.37 41.90 66.90
CA HIS A 346 20.23 41.55 68.34
C HIS A 346 18.99 42.19 69.02
N GLN A 347 18.14 41.50 69.80
CA GLN A 347 18.00 40.07 70.19
C GLN A 347 16.55 39.83 70.76
N PRO A 348 16.13 38.60 71.18
CA PRO A 348 14.72 38.19 71.32
C PRO A 348 14.19 38.06 72.78
N ALA A 349 13.15 37.21 72.97
CA ALA A 349 12.40 36.82 74.20
C ALA A 349 11.18 37.73 74.52
N ALA A 350 10.07 37.30 75.16
CA ALA A 350 9.61 36.04 75.77
C ALA A 350 8.05 36.11 75.97
N HIS A 351 7.23 35.10 76.32
CA HIS A 351 7.36 33.63 76.48
C HIS A 351 5.94 32.97 76.57
N THR A 352 5.89 31.63 76.35
CA THR A 352 4.89 30.65 76.90
C THR A 352 3.41 30.60 76.41
N PRO A 353 2.74 29.43 76.49
CA PRO A 353 1.70 29.04 75.52
C PRO A 353 0.32 28.63 76.11
N ALA A 354 -0.69 28.45 75.25
CA ALA A 354 -1.93 27.76 75.59
C ALA A 354 -2.55 27.00 74.40
N LEU A 355 -2.90 25.73 74.64
CA LEU A 355 -3.74 24.78 73.89
C LEU A 355 -3.93 24.96 72.36
N ALA A 356 -3.40 23.99 71.61
CA ALA A 356 -3.85 23.69 70.24
C ALA A 356 -4.79 22.46 70.24
N ALA A 357 -5.91 22.56 69.53
CA ALA A 357 -6.75 21.42 69.15
C ALA A 357 -6.32 20.88 67.77
N PRO A 358 -6.47 19.57 67.48
CA PRO A 358 -5.87 18.96 66.29
C PRO A 358 -6.64 19.30 65.00
N ILE A 359 -5.89 19.71 63.97
CA ILE A 359 -6.34 19.77 62.58
C ILE A 359 -5.96 18.43 61.92
N PRO A 360 -6.87 17.73 61.21
CA PRO A 360 -6.66 16.35 60.79
C PRO A 360 -5.68 16.21 59.61
N GLU A 361 -4.95 15.09 59.61
CA GLU A 361 -3.97 14.73 58.57
C GLU A 361 -4.63 14.42 57.22
N SER A 362 -4.03 14.94 56.14
CA SER A 362 -4.39 14.64 54.77
C SER A 362 -3.89 13.26 54.33
N ARG A 363 -4.83 12.34 54.08
CA ARG A 363 -4.56 11.01 53.49
C ARG A 363 -4.63 11.02 51.96
N PRO A 364 -3.96 10.06 51.27
CA PRO A 364 -3.89 10.03 49.81
C PRO A 364 -5.25 9.78 49.15
N ILE A 365 -5.51 10.46 48.03
CA ILE A 365 -6.69 10.22 47.19
C ILE A 365 -6.42 8.99 46.30
N THR A 366 -6.84 7.83 46.78
CA THR A 366 -7.00 6.65 45.93
C THR A 366 -8.24 6.83 45.08
N ALA A 367 -8.09 6.93 43.75
CA ALA A 367 -9.25 6.92 42.85
C ALA A 367 -9.95 5.55 42.94
N PRO A 368 -11.29 5.49 43.12
CA PRO A 368 -11.99 4.22 43.25
C PRO A 368 -12.02 3.46 41.93
N LEU A 369 -11.75 2.15 41.99
CA LEU A 369 -12.00 1.21 40.91
C LEU A 369 -13.48 1.30 40.51
N ALA A 370 -13.76 1.69 39.25
CA ALA A 370 -15.12 1.81 38.76
C ALA A 370 -15.85 0.46 38.85
N ALA A 371 -17.03 0.46 39.49
CA ALA A 371 -17.86 -0.73 39.63
C ALA A 371 -18.30 -1.28 38.26
N PRO A 372 -18.49 -2.60 38.11
CA PRO A 372 -19.00 -3.17 36.88
C PRO A 372 -20.39 -2.60 36.54
N LEU A 373 -20.54 -2.11 35.31
CA LEU A 373 -21.82 -1.66 34.78
C LEU A 373 -22.83 -2.83 34.82
N PRO A 374 -24.11 -2.58 35.17
CA PRO A 374 -25.11 -3.63 35.23
C PRO A 374 -25.32 -4.27 33.85
N THR A 375 -25.10 -5.58 33.77
CA THR A 375 -25.35 -6.39 32.58
C THR A 375 -26.85 -6.46 32.30
N ALA A 376 -27.34 -5.55 31.45
CA ALA A 376 -28.66 -5.70 30.86
C ALA A 376 -28.72 -7.03 30.10
N PRO A 377 -29.74 -7.88 30.30
CA PRO A 377 -29.85 -9.13 29.57
C PRO A 377 -30.01 -8.82 28.08
N LEU A 378 -29.19 -9.44 27.25
CA LEU A 378 -29.33 -9.40 25.79
C LEU A 378 -30.72 -9.91 25.41
N ARG A 379 -31.66 -8.98 25.17
CA ARG A 379 -32.96 -9.31 24.60
C ARG A 379 -32.72 -9.94 23.24
N ARG A 380 -32.94 -11.26 23.17
CA ARG A 380 -33.12 -12.05 21.95
C ARG A 380 -33.93 -11.21 20.96
N ALA A 381 -33.30 -10.85 19.83
CA ALA A 381 -33.89 -9.91 18.87
C ALA A 381 -35.27 -10.40 18.45
N ALA A 382 -36.30 -9.62 18.76
CA ALA A 382 -37.64 -9.89 18.28
C ALA A 382 -37.68 -9.58 16.77
N VAL A 383 -38.29 -10.47 15.99
CA VAL A 383 -38.58 -10.21 14.57
C VAL A 383 -39.34 -8.89 14.47
N PRO A 384 -38.84 -7.88 13.73
CA PRO A 384 -39.47 -6.57 13.68
C PRO A 384 -40.82 -6.67 12.99
N ARG A 385 -41.89 -6.25 13.67
CA ARG A 385 -43.22 -6.08 13.07
C ARG A 385 -43.36 -4.66 12.52
N ALA A 386 -43.62 -4.56 11.22
CA ALA A 386 -44.17 -3.42 10.48
C ALA A 386 -43.78 -2.01 10.98
N ARG A 387 -42.63 -1.50 10.52
CA ARG A 387 -42.19 -0.09 10.65
C ARG A 387 -41.34 0.31 9.44
N ASP A 388 -41.40 1.60 9.07
CA ASP A 388 -40.80 2.19 7.86
C ASP A 388 -39.47 1.57 7.41
N VAL A 389 -39.45 1.06 6.18
CA VAL A 389 -38.23 0.55 5.54
C VAL A 389 -37.36 1.75 5.11
N ARG A 390 -36.59 2.27 6.07
CA ARG A 390 -35.66 3.41 5.87
C ARG A 390 -34.55 3.15 4.84
N ASP A 391 -34.31 1.89 4.48
CA ASP A 391 -33.40 1.52 3.40
C ASP A 391 -34.03 0.43 2.51
N PRO A 392 -34.72 0.82 1.41
CA PRO A 392 -35.32 -0.15 0.50
C PRO A 392 -34.28 -0.99 -0.25
N LEU A 393 -33.07 -0.46 -0.48
CA LEU A 393 -31.99 -1.15 -1.19
C LEU A 393 -31.48 -2.35 -0.38
N GLY A 394 -31.13 -2.17 0.89
CA GLY A 394 -30.73 -3.25 1.79
C GLY A 394 -31.83 -4.29 2.03
N HIS A 395 -33.11 -3.88 2.09
CA HIS A 395 -34.21 -4.85 2.19
C HIS A 395 -34.34 -5.71 0.93
N VAL A 396 -34.23 -5.11 -0.26
CA VAL A 396 -34.28 -5.84 -1.54
C VAL A 396 -33.09 -6.81 -1.66
N LEU A 397 -31.87 -6.38 -1.34
CA LEU A 397 -30.68 -7.24 -1.38
C LEU A 397 -30.69 -8.35 -0.33
N ALA A 398 -31.18 -8.08 0.88
CA ALA A 398 -31.38 -9.12 1.90
C ALA A 398 -32.40 -10.18 1.44
N THR A 399 -33.45 -9.76 0.72
CA THR A 399 -34.43 -10.68 0.10
C THR A 399 -33.80 -11.49 -1.05
N LEU A 400 -32.96 -10.86 -1.88
CA LEU A 400 -32.27 -11.53 -2.98
C LEU A 400 -31.25 -12.57 -2.50
N ALA A 401 -30.60 -12.33 -1.36
CA ALA A 401 -29.69 -13.30 -0.75
C ALA A 401 -30.39 -14.62 -0.33
N GLU A 402 -31.72 -14.67 -0.26
CA GLU A 402 -32.49 -15.90 -0.04
C GLU A 402 -32.52 -16.81 -1.30
N THR A 403 -32.27 -16.27 -2.50
CA THR A 403 -32.49 -16.95 -3.79
C THR A 403 -31.32 -16.86 -4.78
N LEU A 404 -30.47 -15.85 -4.67
CA LEU A 404 -29.34 -15.57 -5.57
C LEU A 404 -28.03 -15.48 -4.77
N ASP A 405 -26.94 -16.02 -5.31
CA ASP A 405 -25.60 -15.87 -4.72
C ASP A 405 -25.04 -14.47 -4.96
N VAL A 406 -25.55 -13.51 -4.19
CA VAL A 406 -25.08 -12.10 -4.16
C VAL A 406 -23.66 -11.96 -3.60
N GLY A 407 -23.11 -13.02 -2.97
CA GLY A 407 -21.74 -13.09 -2.47
C GLY A 407 -20.71 -13.53 -3.51
N SER A 408 -21.14 -13.80 -4.75
CA SER A 408 -20.26 -14.20 -5.84
C SER A 408 -19.24 -13.11 -6.18
N LEU A 409 -17.97 -13.51 -6.35
CA LEU A 409 -16.84 -12.62 -6.69
C LEU A 409 -16.49 -12.65 -8.19
N VAL A 410 -17.34 -13.24 -9.03
CA VAL A 410 -17.15 -13.26 -10.49
C VAL A 410 -17.18 -11.80 -10.99
N PRO A 411 -16.17 -11.35 -11.77
CA PRO A 411 -16.17 -10.00 -12.35
C PRO A 411 -17.41 -9.77 -13.24
N PRO A 412 -18.02 -8.58 -13.24
CA PRO A 412 -19.26 -8.29 -13.97
C PRO A 412 -19.21 -8.67 -15.46
N GLU A 413 -18.05 -8.50 -16.09
CA GLU A 413 -17.79 -8.77 -17.51
C GLU A 413 -17.81 -10.27 -17.84
N ALA A 414 -17.58 -11.14 -16.85
CA ALA A 414 -17.62 -12.59 -16.99
C ALA A 414 -19.01 -13.18 -16.68
N ILE A 415 -19.99 -12.35 -16.30
CA ILE A 415 -21.36 -12.78 -15.97
C ILE A 415 -22.20 -12.87 -17.26
N PRO A 416 -22.77 -14.04 -17.62
CA PRO A 416 -23.62 -14.18 -18.81
C PRO A 416 -24.84 -13.25 -18.78
N ALA A 417 -25.19 -12.68 -19.94
CA ALA A 417 -26.32 -11.74 -20.08
C ALA A 417 -27.66 -12.27 -19.55
N ASP A 418 -27.86 -13.59 -19.59
CA ASP A 418 -29.06 -14.25 -19.08
C ASP A 418 -29.20 -14.12 -17.55
N ARG A 419 -28.08 -14.18 -16.82
CA ARG A 419 -28.03 -14.05 -15.37
C ARG A 419 -28.33 -12.62 -14.90
N TRP A 420 -28.00 -11.61 -15.72
CA TRP A 420 -28.44 -10.23 -15.49
C TRP A 420 -29.96 -10.06 -15.64
N ARG A 421 -30.59 -10.73 -16.63
CA ARG A 421 -32.05 -10.71 -16.79
C ARG A 421 -32.77 -11.46 -15.67
N GLU A 422 -32.21 -12.60 -15.26
CA GLU A 422 -32.68 -13.37 -14.09
C GLU A 422 -32.64 -12.51 -12.81
N ALA A 423 -31.51 -11.85 -12.54
CA ALA A 423 -31.37 -10.97 -11.38
C ALA A 423 -32.34 -9.78 -11.43
N ARG A 424 -32.56 -9.15 -12.59
CA ARG A 424 -33.58 -8.09 -12.74
C ARG A 424 -34.98 -8.61 -12.40
N SER A 425 -35.36 -9.78 -12.91
CA SER A 425 -36.66 -10.39 -12.59
C SER A 425 -36.81 -10.73 -11.10
N ALA A 426 -35.74 -11.20 -10.45
CA ALA A 426 -35.73 -11.47 -9.01
C ALA A 426 -35.83 -10.17 -8.19
N VAL A 427 -35.15 -9.11 -8.62
CA VAL A 427 -35.20 -7.77 -8.02
C VAL A 427 -36.61 -7.19 -8.11
N ASP A 428 -37.26 -7.24 -9.27
CA ASP A 428 -38.63 -6.75 -9.44
C ASP A 428 -39.62 -7.53 -8.55
N ALA A 429 -39.42 -8.84 -8.36
CA ALA A 429 -40.21 -9.65 -7.43
C ALA A 429 -39.94 -9.29 -5.95
N ALA A 430 -38.68 -8.98 -5.58
CA ALA A 430 -38.31 -8.52 -4.24
C ALA A 430 -38.89 -7.13 -3.92
N ILE A 431 -38.91 -6.20 -4.89
CA ILE A 431 -39.54 -4.89 -4.71
C ILE A 431 -41.08 -5.05 -4.56
N ALA A 432 -41.70 -5.92 -5.37
CA ALA A 432 -43.12 -6.25 -5.21
C ALA A 432 -43.44 -6.95 -3.87
N ARG A 433 -42.45 -7.56 -3.19
CA ARG A 433 -42.57 -8.07 -1.82
C ARG A 433 -42.50 -6.94 -0.80
N LEU A 434 -41.49 -6.06 -0.91
CA LEU A 434 -41.33 -4.87 -0.07
C LEU A 434 -42.62 -4.01 -0.03
N GLU A 435 -43.23 -3.75 -1.19
CA GLU A 435 -44.46 -2.96 -1.29
C GLU A 435 -45.65 -3.63 -0.60
N ARG A 436 -45.80 -4.96 -0.75
CA ARG A 436 -46.84 -5.74 -0.04
C ARG A 436 -46.63 -5.81 1.47
N GLU A 437 -45.39 -5.70 1.92
CA GLU A 437 -45.01 -5.61 3.34
C GLU A 437 -45.14 -4.18 3.90
N GLY A 438 -45.57 -3.22 3.09
CA GLY A 438 -45.86 -1.83 3.48
C GLY A 438 -44.66 -0.87 3.37
N GLY A 439 -43.55 -1.29 2.75
CA GLY A 439 -42.43 -0.41 2.44
C GLY A 439 -42.67 0.40 1.17
N THR A 440 -41.93 1.51 1.00
CA THR A 440 -41.97 2.34 -0.21
C THR A 440 -40.71 2.13 -1.04
N ALA A 441 -40.88 1.80 -2.33
CA ALA A 441 -39.76 1.68 -3.27
C ALA A 441 -39.17 3.05 -3.67
N GLY A 442 -39.97 4.12 -3.61
CA GLY A 442 -39.61 5.41 -4.19
C GLY A 442 -39.64 5.34 -5.71
N ASP A 443 -38.54 5.70 -6.37
CA ASP A 443 -38.33 5.38 -7.78
C ASP A 443 -37.99 3.89 -7.92
N ARG A 444 -38.96 3.11 -8.42
CA ARG A 444 -38.85 1.66 -8.59
C ARG A 444 -37.73 1.26 -9.54
N ASP A 445 -37.55 1.98 -10.64
CA ASP A 445 -36.56 1.60 -11.65
C ASP A 445 -35.14 1.99 -11.22
N ALA A 446 -34.97 3.12 -10.55
CA ALA A 446 -33.69 3.48 -9.92
C ALA A 446 -33.31 2.49 -8.80
N LEU A 447 -34.27 2.07 -7.97
CA LEU A 447 -34.07 1.04 -6.95
C LEU A 447 -33.69 -0.31 -7.58
N ALA A 448 -34.41 -0.72 -8.63
CA ALA A 448 -34.14 -1.97 -9.31
C ALA A 448 -32.76 -1.98 -9.98
N ALA A 449 -32.39 -0.90 -10.68
CA ALA A 449 -31.07 -0.74 -11.29
C ALA A 449 -29.95 -0.80 -10.23
N SER A 450 -30.11 -0.11 -9.10
CA SER A 450 -29.17 -0.13 -7.98
C SER A 450 -29.00 -1.54 -7.39
N ALA A 451 -30.11 -2.24 -7.14
CA ALA A 451 -30.10 -3.59 -6.57
C ALA A 451 -29.48 -4.62 -7.54
N VAL A 452 -29.73 -4.54 -8.85
CA VAL A 452 -29.07 -5.39 -9.85
C VAL A 452 -27.56 -5.11 -9.89
N GLN A 453 -27.15 -3.84 -9.92
CA GLN A 453 -25.74 -3.45 -9.94
C GLN A 453 -24.98 -3.85 -8.67
N GLU A 454 -25.61 -3.84 -7.51
CA GLU A 454 -24.96 -4.27 -6.27
C GLU A 454 -24.99 -5.80 -6.10
N ALA A 455 -26.04 -6.49 -6.58
CA ALA A 455 -26.17 -7.94 -6.54
C ALA A 455 -25.14 -8.66 -7.44
N LEU A 456 -24.91 -8.16 -8.67
CA LEU A 456 -24.02 -8.78 -9.67
C LEU A 456 -22.85 -7.89 -10.14
N GLY A 457 -23.03 -6.58 -10.16
CA GLY A 457 -22.06 -5.61 -10.68
C GLY A 457 -21.09 -5.07 -9.62
N LEU A 458 -20.74 -3.79 -9.75
CA LEU A 458 -19.86 -3.06 -8.82
C LEU A 458 -20.63 -2.02 -7.97
N GLY A 459 -21.96 -2.15 -7.89
CA GLY A 459 -22.83 -1.16 -7.25
C GLY A 459 -22.69 0.22 -7.91
N PRO A 460 -22.72 1.31 -7.12
CA PRO A 460 -22.52 2.67 -7.63
C PRO A 460 -21.16 2.90 -8.33
N LEU A 461 -20.15 2.06 -8.08
CA LEU A 461 -18.81 2.26 -8.65
C LEU A 461 -18.75 1.99 -10.14
N ALA A 462 -19.68 1.21 -10.72
CA ALA A 462 -19.65 0.86 -12.14
C ALA A 462 -19.59 2.12 -13.02
N ALA A 463 -20.57 3.02 -12.86
CA ALA A 463 -20.61 4.27 -13.62
C ALA A 463 -19.42 5.21 -13.34
N LEU A 464 -18.83 5.16 -12.13
CA LEU A 464 -17.67 5.97 -11.76
C LEU A 464 -16.35 5.41 -12.31
N LEU A 465 -16.28 4.10 -12.58
CA LEU A 465 -15.16 3.42 -13.23
C LEU A 465 -15.25 3.53 -14.77
N ASP A 466 -16.45 3.72 -15.32
CA ASP A 466 -16.66 3.95 -16.75
C ASP A 466 -16.45 5.43 -17.16
N ASP A 467 -16.70 6.42 -16.27
CA ASP A 467 -16.54 7.86 -16.55
C ASP A 467 -15.06 8.26 -16.71
N PRO A 468 -14.54 8.58 -17.92
CA PRO A 468 -13.12 8.91 -18.10
C PRO A 468 -12.71 10.23 -17.45
N GLY A 469 -13.66 11.06 -17.00
CA GLY A 469 -13.37 12.28 -16.23
C GLY A 469 -13.06 12.02 -14.76
N VAL A 470 -13.29 10.80 -14.24
CA VAL A 470 -12.97 10.43 -12.85
C VAL A 470 -11.54 9.93 -12.74
N LEU A 471 -10.72 10.69 -12.00
CA LEU A 471 -9.30 10.39 -11.79
C LEU A 471 -9.07 9.57 -10.52
N GLU A 472 -9.94 9.74 -9.52
CA GLU A 472 -9.87 9.10 -8.22
C GLU A 472 -11.28 8.84 -7.69
N ILE A 473 -11.48 7.69 -7.03
CA ILE A 473 -12.69 7.32 -6.30
C ILE A 473 -12.28 6.94 -4.89
N VAL A 474 -12.90 7.54 -3.87
CA VAL A 474 -12.72 7.19 -2.46
C VAL A 474 -14.06 6.76 -1.87
N VAL A 475 -14.08 5.66 -1.15
CA VAL A 475 -15.26 5.16 -0.42
C VAL A 475 -14.92 5.10 1.06
N GLU A 476 -15.70 5.79 1.89
CA GLU A 476 -15.50 5.84 3.35
C GLU A 476 -16.64 5.08 4.06
N GLY A 477 -16.69 3.76 3.88
CA GLY A 477 -17.82 2.93 4.29
C GLY A 477 -19.02 3.02 3.32
N PRO A 478 -20.12 2.31 3.62
CA PRO A 478 -21.21 2.09 2.65
C PRO A 478 -21.99 3.35 2.25
N SER A 479 -21.87 4.45 3.01
CA SER A 479 -22.70 5.66 2.82
C SER A 479 -21.95 6.89 2.30
N SER A 480 -20.63 6.80 2.06
CA SER A 480 -19.80 7.92 1.60
C SER A 480 -19.00 7.49 0.37
N ILE A 481 -19.25 8.15 -0.75
CA ILE A 481 -18.48 7.99 -1.99
C ILE A 481 -18.05 9.39 -2.44
N LEU A 482 -16.76 9.57 -2.65
CA LEU A 482 -16.11 10.79 -3.10
C LEU A 482 -15.38 10.52 -4.43
N VAL A 483 -15.24 11.55 -5.27
CA VAL A 483 -14.49 11.47 -6.53
C VAL A 483 -13.70 12.75 -6.80
N ASP A 484 -12.49 12.60 -7.35
CA ASP A 484 -11.71 13.70 -7.94
C ASP A 484 -11.86 13.67 -9.47
N ARG A 485 -12.17 14.83 -10.05
CA ARG A 485 -12.16 15.09 -11.50
C ARG A 485 -11.10 16.13 -11.92
N GLY A 486 -10.08 16.33 -11.08
CA GLY A 486 -9.01 17.32 -11.24
C GLY A 486 -9.19 18.60 -10.39
N ALA A 487 -10.19 18.63 -9.50
CA ALA A 487 -10.53 19.79 -8.65
C ALA A 487 -10.50 19.46 -7.14
N GLY A 488 -10.12 18.23 -6.77
CA GLY A 488 -10.22 17.70 -5.42
C GLY A 488 -11.45 16.81 -5.22
N LEU A 489 -11.48 16.10 -4.10
CA LEU A 489 -12.55 15.16 -3.76
C LEU A 489 -13.89 15.86 -3.54
N THR A 490 -14.92 15.38 -4.24
CA THR A 490 -16.31 15.86 -4.16
C THR A 490 -17.26 14.69 -4.00
N ALA A 491 -18.40 14.88 -3.31
CA ALA A 491 -19.35 13.80 -3.08
C ALA A 491 -19.99 13.30 -4.40
N ALA A 492 -19.97 11.98 -4.60
CA ALA A 492 -20.63 11.31 -5.70
C ALA A 492 -22.04 10.83 -5.29
N PRO A 493 -23.01 10.74 -6.22
CA PRO A 493 -24.31 10.14 -5.93
C PRO A 493 -24.20 8.62 -5.76
N GLY A 494 -25.01 8.08 -4.85
CA GLY A 494 -25.11 6.64 -4.60
C GLY A 494 -24.72 6.25 -3.16
N ARG A 495 -25.02 5.00 -2.81
CA ARG A 495 -24.59 4.32 -1.58
C ARG A 495 -24.61 2.81 -1.82
N PHE A 496 -23.94 2.07 -0.96
CA PHE A 496 -24.09 0.62 -0.85
C PHE A 496 -25.14 0.28 0.20
N SER A 497 -25.76 -0.89 0.07
CA SER A 497 -26.73 -1.43 1.04
C SER A 497 -26.14 -1.68 2.43
N SER A 498 -24.89 -2.14 2.48
CA SER A 498 -24.27 -2.64 3.71
C SER A 498 -22.75 -2.67 3.62
N ALA A 499 -22.09 -2.73 4.77
CA ALA A 499 -20.65 -2.95 4.84
C ALA A 499 -20.27 -4.33 4.25
N ASP A 500 -21.05 -5.38 4.53
CA ASP A 500 -20.77 -6.74 4.03
C ASP A 500 -20.83 -6.81 2.50
N GLN A 501 -21.82 -6.14 1.89
CA GLN A 501 -21.91 -6.09 0.43
C GLN A 501 -20.78 -5.22 -0.18
N LEU A 502 -20.35 -4.15 0.51
CA LEU A 502 -19.15 -3.41 0.10
C LEU A 502 -17.88 -4.29 0.16
N VAL A 503 -17.73 -5.17 1.16
CA VAL A 503 -16.66 -6.19 1.18
C VAL A 503 -16.75 -7.11 -0.06
N THR A 504 -17.96 -7.51 -0.46
CA THR A 504 -18.16 -8.30 -1.70
C THR A 504 -17.75 -7.52 -2.96
N ILE A 505 -18.07 -6.22 -3.05
CA ILE A 505 -17.63 -5.37 -4.17
C ILE A 505 -16.09 -5.23 -4.19
N VAL A 506 -15.43 -5.06 -3.04
CA VAL A 506 -13.95 -5.11 -2.94
C VAL A 506 -13.42 -6.43 -3.50
N GLY A 507 -14.02 -7.57 -3.13
CA GLY A 507 -13.63 -8.87 -3.64
C GLY A 507 -13.77 -9.01 -5.15
N ARG A 508 -14.85 -8.48 -5.74
CA ARG A 508 -15.02 -8.40 -7.21
C ARG A 508 -13.94 -7.54 -7.86
N LEU A 509 -13.62 -6.38 -7.30
CA LEU A 509 -12.57 -5.48 -7.82
C LEU A 509 -11.18 -6.13 -7.77
N VAL A 510 -10.83 -6.80 -6.67
CA VAL A 510 -9.56 -7.54 -6.53
C VAL A 510 -9.45 -8.66 -7.55
N VAL A 511 -10.51 -9.47 -7.73
CA VAL A 511 -10.54 -10.56 -8.71
C VAL A 511 -10.54 -10.02 -10.15
N ARG A 512 -11.22 -8.91 -10.43
CA ARG A 512 -11.20 -8.20 -11.72
C ARG A 512 -9.80 -7.71 -12.08
N GLY A 513 -8.99 -7.33 -11.08
CA GLY A 513 -7.57 -7.02 -11.23
C GLY A 513 -6.62 -8.24 -11.23
N GLY A 514 -7.14 -9.46 -11.38
CA GLY A 514 -6.35 -10.70 -11.42
C GLY A 514 -5.83 -11.19 -10.06
N GLY A 515 -6.19 -10.53 -8.96
CA GLY A 515 -5.80 -10.90 -7.61
C GLY A 515 -6.68 -11.99 -6.99
N SER A 516 -6.23 -12.54 -5.86
CA SER A 516 -7.03 -13.41 -4.99
C SER A 516 -7.56 -12.63 -3.79
N PHE A 517 -8.82 -12.88 -3.41
CA PHE A 517 -9.47 -12.18 -2.31
C PHE A 517 -9.70 -13.09 -1.10
N ASP A 518 -9.33 -12.61 0.09
CA ASP A 518 -9.57 -13.25 1.38
C ASP A 518 -9.99 -12.17 2.39
N ALA A 519 -11.28 -12.10 2.70
CA ALA A 519 -11.86 -11.11 3.62
C ALA A 519 -11.36 -11.20 5.08
N SER A 520 -10.47 -12.14 5.42
CA SER A 520 -9.76 -12.14 6.70
C SER A 520 -8.49 -11.28 6.70
N GLN A 521 -8.00 -10.89 5.52
CA GLN A 521 -6.93 -9.89 5.39
C GLN A 521 -7.51 -8.49 5.55
N ALA A 522 -6.76 -7.62 6.24
CA ALA A 522 -7.21 -6.26 6.52
C ALA A 522 -6.93 -5.27 5.37
N MET A 523 -6.06 -5.62 4.44
CA MET A 523 -5.65 -4.75 3.31
C MET A 523 -5.59 -5.57 2.03
N HIS A 524 -6.07 -4.99 0.94
CA HIS A 524 -6.03 -5.55 -0.40
C HIS A 524 -5.56 -4.50 -1.40
N GLU A 525 -4.78 -4.94 -2.37
CA GLU A 525 -4.29 -4.12 -3.47
C GLU A 525 -4.52 -4.88 -4.78
N ALA A 526 -4.85 -4.15 -5.86
CA ALA A 526 -4.95 -4.71 -7.20
C ALA A 526 -4.69 -3.64 -8.27
N THR A 527 -4.36 -4.07 -9.49
CA THR A 527 -4.37 -3.21 -10.67
C THR A 527 -5.54 -3.65 -11.55
N LEU A 528 -6.50 -2.76 -11.79
CA LEU A 528 -7.68 -3.02 -12.60
C LEU A 528 -7.33 -3.09 -14.10
N PRO A 529 -8.18 -3.67 -14.97
CA PRO A 529 -7.89 -3.85 -16.40
C PRO A 529 -7.66 -2.55 -17.19
N ASP A 530 -8.17 -1.42 -16.70
CA ASP A 530 -7.94 -0.07 -17.23
C ASP A 530 -6.62 0.57 -16.74
N GLY A 531 -5.85 -0.16 -15.93
CA GLY A 531 -4.63 0.33 -15.29
C GLY A 531 -4.88 1.17 -14.04
N ALA A 532 -6.11 1.20 -13.49
CA ALA A 532 -6.37 1.89 -12.23
C ALA A 532 -5.90 1.07 -11.02
N HIS A 533 -5.29 1.73 -10.03
CA HIS A 533 -4.81 1.11 -8.80
C HIS A 533 -5.88 1.14 -7.73
N LEU A 534 -6.20 -0.04 -7.21
CA LEU A 534 -7.11 -0.27 -6.11
C LEU A 534 -6.29 -0.47 -4.83
N VAL A 535 -6.64 0.28 -3.78
CA VAL A 535 -6.32 -0.05 -2.39
C VAL A 535 -7.63 -0.18 -1.64
N ALA A 536 -7.80 -1.22 -0.84
CA ALA A 536 -8.96 -1.40 0.02
C ALA A 536 -8.55 -1.86 1.42
N VAL A 537 -9.15 -1.25 2.45
CA VAL A 537 -8.91 -1.57 3.86
C VAL A 537 -10.21 -2.07 4.48
N LEU A 538 -10.17 -3.24 5.10
CA LEU A 538 -11.33 -3.92 5.66
C LEU A 538 -11.36 -3.85 7.19
N PRO A 539 -12.53 -4.02 7.83
CA PRO A 539 -12.63 -4.26 9.26
C PRO A 539 -11.80 -5.50 9.69
N PRO A 540 -11.17 -5.50 10.87
CA PRO A 540 -11.32 -4.54 11.96
C PRO A 540 -10.41 -3.31 11.87
N VAL A 541 -9.52 -3.20 10.87
CA VAL A 541 -8.63 -2.03 10.72
C VAL A 541 -9.42 -0.81 10.27
N ALA A 542 -10.32 -1.00 9.29
CA ALA A 542 -11.27 0.04 8.88
C ALA A 542 -12.44 0.14 9.89
N LEU A 543 -12.25 0.95 10.94
CA LEU A 543 -13.14 1.05 12.11
C LEU A 543 -14.59 1.47 11.81
N ARG A 544 -14.86 2.07 10.65
CA ARG A 544 -16.19 2.58 10.24
C ARG A 544 -16.82 1.77 9.09
N GLY A 545 -16.31 0.58 8.82
CA GLY A 545 -16.64 -0.22 7.62
C GLY A 545 -15.55 -0.09 6.56
N PRO A 546 -15.64 -0.86 5.46
CA PRO A 546 -14.60 -0.91 4.43
C PRO A 546 -14.28 0.46 3.84
N VAL A 547 -13.00 0.73 3.62
CA VAL A 547 -12.50 1.91 2.90
C VAL A 547 -11.91 1.45 1.56
N ILE A 548 -12.15 2.22 0.50
CA ILE A 548 -11.62 1.93 -0.85
C ILE A 548 -11.03 3.23 -1.42
N GLU A 549 -9.87 3.13 -2.06
CA GLU A 549 -9.26 4.15 -2.90
C GLU A 549 -8.98 3.52 -4.28
N VAL A 550 -9.51 4.11 -5.35
CA VAL A 550 -9.22 3.71 -6.74
C VAL A 550 -8.66 4.90 -7.48
N ARG A 551 -7.45 4.78 -8.03
CA ARG A 551 -6.74 5.87 -8.71
C ARG A 551 -6.33 5.47 -10.10
N ARG A 552 -6.78 6.21 -11.11
CA ARG A 552 -6.49 5.88 -12.51
C ARG A 552 -5.07 6.31 -12.89
N THR A 553 -4.37 5.43 -13.60
CA THR A 553 -3.20 5.84 -14.38
C THR A 553 -3.63 6.71 -15.57
N GLY A 554 -2.71 7.50 -16.12
CA GLY A 554 -2.97 8.21 -17.37
C GLY A 554 -3.74 9.52 -17.23
N ARG A 555 -3.58 10.26 -16.11
CA ARG A 555 -3.83 11.71 -16.12
C ARG A 555 -3.07 12.32 -17.31
N ALA A 556 -3.69 13.26 -18.04
CA ALA A 556 -3.02 13.90 -19.18
C ALA A 556 -1.67 14.51 -18.73
N PRO A 557 -0.57 14.34 -19.50
CA PRO A 557 0.73 14.87 -19.14
C PRO A 557 0.69 16.36 -18.82
N VAL A 558 0.99 16.71 -17.57
CA VAL A 558 1.03 18.12 -17.14
C VAL A 558 2.30 18.75 -17.69
N THR A 559 2.15 19.75 -18.56
CA THR A 559 3.26 20.47 -19.16
C THR A 559 3.90 21.44 -18.16
N GLY A 560 5.18 21.76 -18.36
CA GLY A 560 5.86 22.78 -17.56
C GLY A 560 5.16 24.14 -17.67
N GLU A 561 4.70 24.47 -18.87
CA GLU A 561 4.00 25.70 -19.20
C GLU A 561 2.64 25.80 -18.45
N SER A 562 1.93 24.68 -18.26
CA SER A 562 0.72 24.63 -17.43
C SER A 562 1.03 24.87 -15.94
N LEU A 563 2.14 24.32 -15.43
CA LEU A 563 2.59 24.59 -14.06
C LEU A 563 3.01 26.06 -13.87
N VAL A 564 3.57 26.70 -14.89
CA VAL A 564 3.88 28.15 -14.87
C VAL A 564 2.60 28.98 -14.88
N GLN A 565 1.57 28.62 -15.66
CA GLN A 565 0.26 29.29 -15.64
C GLN A 565 -0.47 29.15 -14.29
N GLN A 566 -0.29 28.02 -13.60
CA GLN A 566 -0.74 27.81 -12.22
C GLN A 566 0.15 28.52 -11.18
N GLY A 567 1.28 29.10 -11.61
CA GLY A 567 2.30 29.74 -10.77
C GLY A 567 3.03 28.77 -9.84
N VAL A 568 3.03 27.46 -10.12
CA VAL A 568 3.73 26.46 -9.27
C VAL A 568 5.25 26.68 -9.34
N LEU A 569 5.75 27.19 -10.47
CA LEU A 569 7.11 27.69 -10.69
C LEU A 569 7.08 28.84 -11.70
N SER A 570 8.18 29.60 -11.85
CA SER A 570 8.31 30.61 -12.89
C SER A 570 8.79 30.04 -14.25
N SER A 571 8.70 30.83 -15.31
CA SER A 571 9.23 30.51 -16.65
C SER A 571 10.75 30.27 -16.65
N GLU A 572 11.49 31.01 -15.82
CA GLU A 572 12.95 30.96 -15.71
C GLU A 572 13.40 29.75 -14.89
N MET A 573 12.62 29.39 -13.86
CA MET A 573 12.76 28.13 -13.14
C MET A 573 12.52 26.95 -14.09
N LEU A 574 11.50 27.01 -14.96
CA LEU A 574 11.24 25.98 -15.96
C LEU A 574 12.38 25.86 -16.96
N ALA A 575 12.93 26.98 -17.45
CA ALA A 575 14.11 26.99 -18.31
C ALA A 575 15.35 26.37 -17.61
N THR A 576 15.52 26.64 -16.31
CA THR A 576 16.59 26.04 -15.49
C THR A 576 16.44 24.53 -15.38
N LEU A 577 15.23 24.04 -15.11
CA LEU A 577 14.94 22.60 -15.05
C LEU A 577 15.08 21.92 -16.42
N ARG A 578 14.65 22.57 -17.49
CA ARG A 578 14.83 22.09 -18.87
C ARG A 578 16.32 21.92 -19.20
N ALA A 579 17.16 22.91 -18.88
CA ALA A 579 18.62 22.80 -19.04
C ALA A 579 19.22 21.63 -18.23
N ALA A 580 18.79 21.44 -16.98
CA ALA A 580 19.24 20.32 -16.15
C ALA A 580 18.87 18.95 -16.77
N VAL A 581 17.63 18.80 -17.27
CA VAL A 581 17.15 17.56 -17.90
C VAL A 581 17.87 17.26 -19.22
N SER A 582 18.11 18.28 -20.06
CA SER A 582 18.86 18.17 -21.32
C SER A 582 20.32 17.83 -21.08
N ALA A 583 20.97 18.44 -20.08
CA ALA A 583 22.32 18.09 -19.64
C ALA A 583 22.42 16.73 -18.90
N ARG A 584 21.35 15.91 -18.92
CA ARG A 584 21.17 14.65 -18.19
C ARG A 584 21.63 14.74 -16.72
N ARG A 585 21.38 15.85 -16.02
CA ARG A 585 21.64 15.92 -14.58
C ARG A 585 20.68 15.00 -13.81
N ASN A 586 21.14 14.46 -12.68
CA ASN A 586 20.26 13.71 -11.79
C ASN A 586 19.46 14.69 -10.94
N VAL A 587 18.13 14.64 -11.06
CA VAL A 587 17.21 15.58 -10.41
C VAL A 587 16.40 14.84 -9.36
N VAL A 588 16.48 15.30 -8.11
CA VAL A 588 15.68 14.78 -7.00
C VAL A 588 14.60 15.79 -6.64
N VAL A 589 13.34 15.39 -6.72
CA VAL A 589 12.18 16.19 -6.32
C VAL A 589 11.72 15.72 -4.93
N VAL A 590 11.67 16.62 -3.95
CA VAL A 590 11.34 16.29 -2.55
C VAL A 590 10.13 17.09 -2.08
N GLY A 591 9.13 16.42 -1.50
CA GLY A 591 7.99 17.07 -0.84
C GLY A 591 6.98 16.07 -0.31
N ALA A 592 6.04 16.54 0.51
CA ALA A 592 4.92 15.72 0.97
C ALA A 592 4.05 15.21 -0.20
N SER A 593 3.45 14.03 -0.07
CA SER A 593 2.71 13.35 -1.15
C SER A 593 1.64 14.23 -1.82
N GLU A 594 0.90 15.00 -1.02
CA GLU A 594 -0.17 15.90 -1.47
C GLU A 594 0.34 17.15 -2.21
N LEU A 595 1.65 17.38 -2.26
CA LEU A 595 2.29 18.43 -3.05
C LEU A 595 2.59 18.01 -4.48
N GLY A 596 2.09 16.85 -4.93
CA GLY A 596 2.17 16.42 -6.32
C GLY A 596 3.60 16.25 -6.82
N VAL A 597 4.46 15.63 -6.02
CA VAL A 597 5.83 15.23 -6.40
C VAL A 597 5.82 14.50 -7.75
N GLY A 598 4.94 13.50 -7.90
CA GLY A 598 4.76 12.76 -9.16
C GLY A 598 4.34 13.62 -10.36
N THR A 599 3.66 14.76 -10.14
CA THR A 599 3.35 15.73 -11.22
C THR A 599 4.62 16.42 -11.72
N VAL A 600 5.48 16.86 -10.81
CA VAL A 600 6.75 17.53 -11.16
C VAL A 600 7.74 16.54 -11.74
N VAL A 601 7.80 15.30 -11.22
CA VAL A 601 8.58 14.20 -11.78
C VAL A 601 8.12 13.84 -13.19
N SER A 602 6.80 13.72 -13.43
CA SER A 602 6.25 13.49 -14.78
C SER A 602 6.62 14.62 -15.73
N MET A 603 6.46 15.88 -15.29
CA MET A 603 6.83 17.05 -16.08
C MET A 603 8.31 17.01 -16.47
N LEU A 604 9.22 16.81 -15.52
CA LEU A 604 10.66 16.69 -15.77
C LEU A 604 11.01 15.54 -16.72
N ALA A 605 10.36 14.39 -16.58
CA ALA A 605 10.55 13.25 -17.47
C ALA A 605 10.11 13.57 -18.92
N ASN A 606 9.06 14.38 -19.08
CA ASN A 606 8.56 14.86 -20.38
C ASN A 606 9.31 16.08 -20.94
N LEU A 607 10.28 16.65 -20.21
CA LEU A 607 11.21 17.65 -20.76
C LEU A 607 12.39 17.01 -21.52
N ALA A 608 12.53 15.69 -21.48
CA ALA A 608 13.57 14.93 -22.14
C ALA A 608 13.36 14.83 -23.66
N ASP A 609 14.44 14.53 -24.39
CA ASP A 609 14.40 14.32 -25.83
C ASP A 609 13.53 13.11 -26.20
N GLY A 610 12.76 13.21 -27.29
CA GLY A 610 11.71 12.24 -27.66
C GLY A 610 12.20 10.80 -27.92
N ASP A 611 13.49 10.62 -28.18
CA ASP A 611 14.11 9.32 -28.47
C ASP A 611 14.64 8.58 -27.22
N ASP A 612 14.65 9.21 -26.03
CA ASP A 612 15.09 8.56 -24.79
C ASP A 612 14.18 7.36 -24.44
N ARG A 613 14.74 6.15 -24.31
CA ARG A 613 14.01 5.02 -23.71
C ARG A 613 13.89 5.24 -22.20
N VAL A 614 12.69 5.60 -21.75
CA VAL A 614 12.40 5.87 -20.33
C VAL A 614 12.02 4.58 -19.59
N LEU A 615 12.69 4.30 -18.48
CA LEU A 615 12.25 3.31 -17.49
C LEU A 615 11.64 4.04 -16.29
N ALA A 616 10.34 3.87 -16.08
CA ALA A 616 9.61 4.36 -14.91
C ALA A 616 9.47 3.25 -13.86
N ILE A 617 9.73 3.59 -12.60
CA ILE A 617 9.61 2.70 -11.44
C ILE A 617 8.82 3.42 -10.36
N GLU A 618 7.66 2.88 -9.99
CA GLU A 618 6.63 3.62 -9.27
C GLU A 618 6.15 2.80 -8.06
N ALA A 619 6.10 3.41 -6.86
CA ALA A 619 5.45 2.77 -5.70
C ALA A 619 3.95 2.51 -5.98
N SER A 620 3.31 3.48 -6.62
CA SER A 620 1.95 3.39 -7.17
C SER A 620 1.98 4.04 -8.55
N PRO A 621 1.55 3.34 -9.62
CA PRO A 621 1.59 3.93 -10.96
C PRO A 621 0.67 5.15 -11.08
N GLU A 622 1.30 6.30 -11.26
CA GLU A 622 0.68 7.63 -11.25
C GLU A 622 1.31 8.56 -12.29
N LEU A 623 2.53 8.25 -12.75
CA LEU A 623 3.28 9.09 -13.68
C LEU A 623 2.57 9.19 -15.04
N ALA A 624 2.53 10.41 -15.55
CA ALA A 624 1.92 10.78 -16.82
C ALA A 624 3.03 11.03 -17.86
N LEU A 625 3.54 9.95 -18.45
CA LEU A 625 4.67 9.99 -19.37
C LEU A 625 4.20 10.05 -20.83
N ALA A 626 4.80 10.97 -21.59
CA ALA A 626 4.53 11.17 -23.01
C ALA A 626 5.54 10.45 -23.94
N ALA A 627 6.63 9.91 -23.37
CA ALA A 627 7.68 9.25 -24.14
C ALA A 627 7.16 7.96 -24.82
N ALA A 628 7.36 7.86 -26.14
CA ALA A 628 6.91 6.73 -26.95
C ALA A 628 7.55 5.38 -26.56
N HIS A 629 8.72 5.43 -25.92
CA HIS A 629 9.49 4.27 -25.47
C HIS A 629 9.56 4.16 -23.94
N ALA A 630 8.44 4.45 -23.26
CA ALA A 630 8.30 4.27 -21.82
C ALA A 630 8.02 2.81 -21.43
N VAL A 631 8.85 2.23 -20.57
CA VAL A 631 8.55 0.99 -19.82
C VAL A 631 8.24 1.36 -18.37
N ARG A 632 7.12 0.86 -17.84
CA ARG A 632 6.67 1.15 -16.47
C ARG A 632 6.70 -0.10 -15.60
N LEU A 633 7.22 0.03 -14.40
CA LEU A 633 7.24 -1.01 -13.37
C LEU A 633 6.57 -0.47 -12.11
N GLY A 634 5.44 -1.05 -11.71
CA GLY A 634 4.76 -0.75 -10.45
C GLY A 634 5.18 -1.71 -9.35
N ALA A 635 5.39 -1.22 -8.14
CA ALA A 635 5.50 -2.06 -6.95
C ALA A 635 4.19 -2.82 -6.69
N SER A 636 4.27 -3.89 -5.91
CA SER A 636 3.12 -4.68 -5.48
C SER A 636 3.35 -5.29 -4.10
N SER A 637 2.31 -5.85 -3.51
CA SER A 637 2.37 -6.61 -2.25
C SER A 637 3.41 -7.74 -2.20
N SER A 638 3.92 -8.21 -3.36
CA SER A 638 4.97 -9.23 -3.44
C SER A 638 6.34 -8.72 -3.93
N VAL A 639 6.42 -7.50 -4.47
CA VAL A 639 7.66 -6.91 -5.02
C VAL A 639 7.73 -5.44 -4.64
N SER A 640 8.65 -5.09 -3.75
CA SER A 640 8.82 -3.72 -3.25
C SER A 640 9.48 -2.78 -4.26
N LEU A 641 9.30 -1.47 -4.06
CA LEU A 641 9.95 -0.43 -4.87
C LEU A 641 11.49 -0.61 -4.88
N GLY A 642 12.12 -0.87 -3.73
CA GLY A 642 13.56 -1.15 -3.63
C GLY A 642 14.02 -2.36 -4.46
N GLN A 643 13.22 -3.44 -4.50
CA GLN A 643 13.52 -4.60 -5.34
C GLN A 643 13.47 -4.25 -6.84
N LEU A 644 12.49 -3.45 -7.28
CA LEU A 644 12.42 -2.98 -8.67
C LEU A 644 13.61 -2.08 -9.03
N ILE A 645 13.99 -1.15 -8.14
CA ILE A 645 15.15 -0.27 -8.31
C ILE A 645 16.45 -1.09 -8.44
N ALA A 646 16.64 -2.12 -7.60
CA ALA A 646 17.80 -3.01 -7.66
C ALA A 646 17.89 -3.82 -8.97
N HIS A 647 16.76 -4.02 -9.67
CA HIS A 647 16.73 -4.66 -10.99
C HIS A 647 16.86 -3.68 -12.17
N ALA A 648 16.67 -2.38 -11.95
CA ALA A 648 16.73 -1.34 -12.99
C ALA A 648 18.01 -1.35 -13.86
N PRO A 649 19.24 -1.58 -13.33
CA PRO A 649 20.46 -1.63 -14.15
C PRO A 649 20.47 -2.75 -15.21
N ARG A 650 19.61 -3.76 -15.07
CA ARG A 650 19.49 -4.88 -16.02
C ARG A 650 18.60 -4.56 -17.21
N LEU A 651 17.90 -3.42 -17.17
CA LEU A 651 16.98 -2.96 -18.20
C LEU A 651 17.63 -1.78 -18.93
N ARG A 652 17.97 -1.96 -20.22
CA ARG A 652 18.56 -0.90 -21.04
C ARG A 652 17.61 0.31 -21.10
N ALA A 653 17.98 1.42 -20.46
CA ALA A 653 17.21 2.66 -20.50
C ALA A 653 18.14 3.85 -20.66
N ASP A 654 17.75 4.84 -21.45
CA ASP A 654 18.51 6.07 -21.63
C ASP A 654 18.19 7.08 -20.52
N ARG A 655 17.02 6.92 -19.88
CA ARG A 655 16.55 7.67 -18.71
C ARG A 655 15.86 6.75 -17.70
N VAL A 656 16.09 6.97 -16.41
CA VAL A 656 15.33 6.28 -15.34
C VAL A 656 14.55 7.33 -14.54
N VAL A 657 13.29 7.01 -14.24
CA VAL A 657 12.38 7.83 -13.45
C VAL A 657 11.86 6.98 -12.30
N ILE A 658 12.09 7.41 -11.07
CA ILE A 658 11.59 6.75 -9.86
C ILE A 658 10.61 7.70 -9.19
N ASP A 659 9.45 7.21 -8.74
CA ASP A 659 8.51 7.98 -7.92
C ASP A 659 7.92 7.13 -6.79
N GLY A 660 7.58 7.79 -5.68
CA GLY A 660 7.00 7.15 -4.51
C GLY A 660 8.00 6.70 -3.44
N ALA A 661 9.29 7.04 -3.56
CA ALA A 661 10.24 6.81 -2.48
C ALA A 661 9.87 7.66 -1.25
N SER A 662 9.79 7.06 -0.07
CA SER A 662 9.37 7.70 1.17
C SER A 662 10.08 7.13 2.42
N GLY A 663 10.89 6.09 2.25
CA GLY A 663 11.62 5.38 3.30
C GLY A 663 12.94 4.77 2.81
N PRO A 664 13.34 3.60 3.33
CA PRO A 664 14.67 3.01 3.11
C PRO A 664 15.06 2.80 1.64
N GLU A 665 14.10 2.58 0.75
CA GLU A 665 14.31 2.46 -0.71
C GLU A 665 14.90 3.72 -1.36
N THR A 666 14.87 4.86 -0.65
CA THR A 666 15.64 6.06 -1.01
C THR A 666 17.13 5.75 -1.14
N ARG A 667 17.67 4.82 -0.33
CA ARG A 667 19.06 4.37 -0.41
C ARG A 667 19.34 3.63 -1.72
N ASP A 668 18.46 2.72 -2.11
CA ASP A 668 18.58 1.95 -3.35
C ASP A 668 18.51 2.90 -4.56
N ALA A 669 17.63 3.91 -4.50
CA ALA A 669 17.56 4.96 -5.51
C ALA A 669 18.86 5.75 -5.60
N LEU A 670 19.42 6.24 -4.48
CA LEU A 670 20.70 6.97 -4.46
C LEU A 670 21.87 6.12 -4.98
N LEU A 671 21.90 4.81 -4.68
CA LEU A 671 22.87 3.87 -5.24
C LEU A 671 22.70 3.71 -6.77
N LEU A 672 21.46 3.71 -7.28
CA LEU A 672 21.21 3.72 -8.72
C LEU A 672 21.68 5.04 -9.37
N LEU A 673 21.36 6.19 -8.78
CA LEU A 673 21.81 7.50 -9.27
C LEU A 673 23.34 7.56 -9.37
N ALA A 674 24.06 7.07 -8.36
CA ALA A 674 25.54 7.03 -8.36
C ALA A 674 26.11 6.06 -9.41
N SER A 675 25.59 4.83 -9.47
CA SER A 675 26.15 3.76 -10.32
C SER A 675 25.81 3.90 -11.80
N ARG A 676 24.63 4.44 -12.12
CA ARG A 676 24.20 4.74 -13.48
C ARG A 676 24.81 6.05 -14.00
N GLY A 677 25.19 6.95 -13.10
CA GLY A 677 25.55 8.31 -13.44
C GLY A 677 24.34 9.10 -13.92
N ALA A 678 24.44 9.69 -15.11
CA ALA A 678 23.55 10.74 -15.61
C ALA A 678 22.10 10.29 -15.96
N GLY A 679 21.18 11.26 -15.91
CA GLY A 679 19.83 11.16 -16.47
C GLY A 679 18.84 10.36 -15.63
N THR A 680 18.94 10.42 -14.30
CA THR A 680 17.97 9.80 -13.39
C THR A 680 17.13 10.87 -12.66
N ILE A 681 15.81 10.70 -12.66
CA ILE A 681 14.87 11.57 -11.94
C ILE A 681 14.26 10.78 -10.79
N LEU A 682 14.26 11.33 -9.57
CA LEU A 682 13.77 10.67 -8.36
C LEU A 682 12.74 11.55 -7.63
N GLY A 683 11.53 11.03 -7.45
CA GLY A 683 10.48 11.60 -6.61
C GLY A 683 10.50 11.02 -5.19
N VAL A 684 10.77 11.88 -4.21
CA VAL A 684 10.72 11.56 -2.78
C VAL A 684 9.47 12.19 -2.16
N ARG A 685 8.52 11.34 -1.79
CA ARG A 685 7.21 11.67 -1.21
C ARG A 685 7.27 11.70 0.32
N SER A 686 8.10 12.58 0.84
CA SER A 686 8.23 12.83 2.28
C SER A 686 8.50 14.31 2.55
N ALA A 687 8.06 14.80 3.72
CA ALA A 687 8.10 16.20 4.07
C ALA A 687 9.45 16.57 4.73
N PRO A 688 10.32 17.37 4.09
CA PRO A 688 11.59 17.76 4.68
C PRO A 688 11.39 18.83 5.76
N THR A 689 11.75 18.50 7.00
CA THR A 689 11.71 19.42 8.16
C THR A 689 12.82 20.48 8.14
N GLY A 690 13.79 20.37 7.22
CA GLY A 690 14.91 21.29 7.09
C GLY A 690 15.53 21.25 5.69
N SER A 691 16.85 21.07 5.63
CA SER A 691 17.60 20.78 4.40
C SER A 691 17.05 19.54 3.71
N ALA A 692 17.04 19.55 2.37
CA ALA A 692 16.63 18.39 1.59
C ALA A 692 17.71 17.29 1.59
N LEU A 693 18.99 17.64 1.75
CA LEU A 693 20.09 16.68 1.79
C LEU A 693 20.03 15.85 3.08
N ASP A 694 19.96 16.50 4.24
CA ASP A 694 19.81 15.89 5.56
C ASP A 694 18.55 14.99 5.62
N HIS A 695 17.48 15.39 4.90
CA HIS A 695 16.27 14.60 4.79
C HIS A 695 16.47 13.32 3.95
N LEU A 696 17.20 13.40 2.82
CA LEU A 696 17.59 12.22 2.04
C LEU A 696 18.49 11.29 2.87
N GLU A 697 19.42 11.83 3.67
CA GLU A 697 20.23 11.04 4.59
C GLU A 697 19.37 10.30 5.64
N ALA A 698 18.43 11.02 6.27
CA ALA A 698 17.53 10.45 7.26
C ALA A 698 16.64 9.31 6.69
N LEU A 699 16.15 9.46 5.45
CA LEU A 699 15.31 8.46 4.79
C LEU A 699 16.09 7.21 4.33
N ALA A 700 17.28 7.39 3.77
CA ALA A 700 18.11 6.29 3.29
C ALA A 700 18.70 5.42 4.42
N GLY A 701 18.78 5.96 5.64
CA GLY A 701 18.91 5.18 6.88
C GLY A 701 20.34 4.71 7.22
N LEU A 702 20.54 4.45 8.51
CA LEU A 702 21.83 4.20 9.17
C LEU A 702 22.42 2.80 8.88
N GLY A 703 22.74 2.54 7.62
CA GLY A 703 23.51 1.37 7.16
C GLY A 703 24.94 1.69 6.73
N GLY A 704 25.43 2.88 7.11
CA GLY A 704 26.77 3.41 6.94
C GLY A 704 26.89 4.68 7.82
N GLY A 705 28.10 5.11 8.16
CA GLY A 705 28.29 6.39 8.84
C GLY A 705 27.80 7.55 7.96
N ALA A 706 27.34 8.65 8.58
CA ALA A 706 26.77 9.81 7.88
C ALA A 706 27.64 10.26 6.69
N ASP A 707 28.96 10.36 6.91
CA ASP A 707 29.96 10.72 5.90
C ASP A 707 29.90 9.88 4.61
N THR A 708 29.53 8.60 4.71
CA THR A 708 29.43 7.69 3.54
C THR A 708 28.14 7.93 2.77
N LEU A 709 27.06 8.30 3.45
CA LEU A 709 25.79 8.65 2.81
C LEU A 709 25.85 10.06 2.21
N GLY A 710 26.50 11.01 2.91
CA GLY A 710 26.82 12.32 2.38
C GLY A 710 27.68 12.24 1.11
N ARG A 711 28.77 11.45 1.11
CA ARG A 711 29.58 11.18 -0.11
C ARG A 711 28.77 10.53 -1.23
N LEU A 712 27.82 9.65 -0.91
CA LEU A 712 26.93 9.06 -1.91
C LEU A 712 26.03 10.14 -2.53
N ILE A 713 25.37 10.98 -1.71
CA ILE A 713 24.54 12.08 -2.17
C ILE A 713 25.35 13.08 -3.03
N ALA A 714 26.55 13.47 -2.57
CA ALA A 714 27.46 14.36 -3.27
C ALA A 714 27.89 13.86 -4.67
N SER A 715 27.98 12.54 -4.86
CA SER A 715 28.32 11.92 -6.15
C SER A 715 27.11 11.55 -7.01
N ALA A 716 25.93 11.42 -6.40
CA ALA A 716 24.72 10.91 -7.05
C ALA A 716 23.75 12.02 -7.49
N VAL A 717 23.58 13.04 -6.67
CA VAL A 717 22.57 14.09 -6.84
C VAL A 717 23.23 15.33 -7.45
N HIS A 718 22.59 15.90 -8.49
CA HIS A 718 23.09 17.11 -9.14
C HIS A 718 22.16 18.31 -8.91
N VAL A 719 20.85 18.09 -8.91
CA VAL A 719 19.84 19.13 -8.69
C VAL A 719 18.80 18.62 -7.71
N VAL A 720 18.41 19.46 -6.75
CA VAL A 720 17.29 19.19 -5.84
C VAL A 720 16.19 20.23 -6.06
N VAL A 721 14.96 19.76 -6.18
CA VAL A 721 13.74 20.57 -6.33
C VAL A 721 12.87 20.33 -5.10
N LYS A 722 12.71 21.34 -4.25
CA LYS A 722 11.91 21.26 -3.02
C LYS A 722 10.49 21.78 -3.28
N LEU A 723 9.47 20.98 -3.00
CA LEU A 723 8.07 21.40 -3.05
C LEU A 723 7.57 21.79 -1.65
N GLY A 724 6.64 22.75 -1.61
CA GLY A 724 6.00 23.20 -0.37
C GLY A 724 4.69 23.93 -0.65
N ARG A 725 4.12 24.50 0.41
CA ARG A 725 3.02 25.47 0.30
C ARG A 725 3.55 26.86 0.66
N ASP A 726 3.09 27.88 -0.06
CA ASP A 726 3.29 29.27 0.33
C ASP A 726 2.41 29.65 1.54
N THR A 727 2.52 30.89 2.00
CA THR A 727 1.73 31.43 3.13
C THR A 727 0.22 31.47 2.87
N ASN A 728 -0.21 31.38 1.61
CA ASN A 728 -1.61 31.28 1.21
C ASN A 728 -2.08 29.82 1.08
N GLY A 729 -1.22 28.85 1.40
CA GLY A 729 -1.50 27.42 1.28
C GLY A 729 -1.38 26.88 -0.14
N VAL A 730 -0.93 27.67 -1.11
CA VAL A 730 -0.82 27.27 -2.51
C VAL A 730 0.49 26.52 -2.74
N ARG A 731 0.41 25.43 -3.51
CA ARG A 731 1.54 24.55 -3.86
C ARG A 731 2.55 25.27 -4.77
N ARG A 732 3.82 25.35 -4.35
CA ARG A 732 4.92 25.96 -5.10
C ARG A 732 6.19 25.09 -5.07
N VAL A 733 7.07 25.29 -6.05
CA VAL A 733 8.50 24.97 -5.90
C VAL A 733 9.12 25.99 -4.96
N VAL A 734 9.52 25.56 -3.77
CA VAL A 734 10.09 26.41 -2.72
C VAL A 734 11.55 26.73 -2.97
N SER A 735 12.32 25.77 -3.48
CA SER A 735 13.66 26.04 -4.01
C SER A 735 14.08 25.06 -5.10
N ILE A 736 15.04 25.51 -5.92
CA ILE A 736 15.83 24.68 -6.83
C ILE A 736 17.29 24.93 -6.46
N ALA A 737 18.00 23.89 -6.05
CA ALA A 737 19.41 23.95 -5.69
C ALA A 737 20.26 23.06 -6.59
N GLU A 738 21.45 23.52 -6.96
CA GLU A 738 22.51 22.65 -7.46
C GLU A 738 23.23 22.02 -6.26
N VAL A 739 23.50 20.71 -6.34
CA VAL A 739 24.26 20.00 -5.32
C VAL A 739 25.73 20.02 -5.71
N THR A 740 26.53 20.60 -4.84
CA THR A 740 27.99 20.64 -4.91
C THR A 740 28.56 19.80 -3.75
N SER A 741 29.89 19.73 -3.66
CA SER A 741 30.55 19.00 -2.58
C SER A 741 31.81 19.72 -2.13
N ASP A 742 32.00 19.82 -0.82
CA ASP A 742 33.25 20.28 -0.21
C ASP A 742 33.85 19.14 0.62
N GLU A 743 35.09 18.74 0.33
CA GLU A 743 35.76 17.54 0.89
C GLU A 743 34.91 16.23 0.86
N GLY A 744 33.91 16.15 -0.02
CA GLY A 744 32.98 15.03 -0.14
C GLY A 744 31.73 15.13 0.75
N ILE A 745 31.57 16.20 1.52
CA ILE A 745 30.32 16.57 2.21
C ILE A 745 29.41 17.26 1.18
N PRO A 746 28.15 16.82 1.01
CA PRO A 746 27.23 17.40 0.03
C PRO A 746 26.74 18.76 0.53
N THR A 747 26.75 19.76 -0.35
CA THR A 747 26.25 21.11 -0.08
C THR A 747 25.24 21.50 -1.14
N ALA A 748 24.21 22.26 -0.76
CA ALA A 748 23.17 22.73 -1.67
C ALA A 748 23.33 24.23 -1.93
N GLN A 749 23.63 24.60 -3.18
CA GLN A 749 23.64 25.98 -3.63
C GLN A 749 22.28 26.29 -4.27
N ASP A 750 21.40 26.99 -3.54
CA ASP A 750 20.14 27.45 -4.10
C ASP A 750 20.41 28.33 -5.34
N LEU A 751 19.77 27.99 -6.47
CA LEU A 751 19.68 28.77 -7.70
C LEU A 751 18.43 29.65 -7.68
N TRP A 752 17.34 29.09 -7.13
CA TRP A 752 16.02 29.71 -7.01
C TRP A 752 15.43 29.46 -5.63
N VAL A 753 14.81 30.47 -5.04
CA VAL A 753 14.08 30.38 -3.76
C VAL A 753 12.75 31.14 -3.86
N HIS A 754 11.71 30.64 -3.20
CA HIS A 754 10.42 31.30 -3.09
C HIS A 754 10.20 31.86 -1.68
N THR A 755 10.24 33.19 -1.53
CA THR A 755 9.99 33.91 -0.26
C THR A 755 8.77 34.83 -0.36
N GLY A 756 7.69 34.33 -0.98
CA GLY A 756 6.48 35.10 -1.31
C GLY A 756 6.38 35.42 -2.80
N GLU A 757 7.53 35.59 -3.45
CA GLU A 757 7.72 35.58 -4.89
C GLU A 757 8.91 34.67 -5.25
N PHE A 758 9.06 34.33 -6.53
CA PHE A 758 10.21 33.57 -7.03
C PHE A 758 11.41 34.49 -7.26
N HIS A 759 12.55 34.17 -6.64
CA HIS A 759 13.79 34.93 -6.79
C HIS A 759 14.95 34.03 -7.22
N ALA A 760 15.71 34.49 -8.21
CA ALA A 760 17.03 33.93 -8.51
C ALA A 760 18.02 34.40 -7.45
N THR A 761 18.89 33.51 -6.96
CA THR A 761 19.92 33.84 -5.96
C THR A 761 21.14 34.56 -6.54
N GLY A 762 21.25 34.61 -7.87
CA GLY A 762 22.44 35.09 -8.60
C GLY A 762 23.51 34.01 -8.81
N ASN A 763 23.36 32.83 -8.20
CA ASN A 763 24.22 31.68 -8.46
C ASN A 763 24.00 31.16 -9.90
N LYS A 764 25.08 30.84 -10.60
CA LYS A 764 25.02 30.27 -11.96
C LYS A 764 25.07 28.75 -11.89
N ALA A 765 24.11 28.09 -12.53
CA ALA A 765 24.11 26.64 -12.68
C ALA A 765 25.31 26.19 -13.54
N SER A 766 26.05 25.17 -13.10
CA SER A 766 27.21 24.65 -13.87
C SER A 766 26.81 24.13 -15.26
N PHE A 767 25.57 23.66 -15.39
CA PHE A 767 24.99 23.04 -16.57
C PHE A 767 24.26 24.01 -17.52
N GLN A 768 24.39 25.31 -17.31
CA GLN A 768 23.92 26.37 -18.23
C GLN A 768 25.09 27.05 -18.97
N SER A 769 26.23 26.37 -19.10
CA SER A 769 27.47 26.88 -19.71
C SER A 769 27.56 26.66 -21.22
#